data_AF-A0A143YRY1-F1
#
_entry.id   AF-A0A143YRY1-F1
#
_cell.length_a   1.000
_cell.length_b   1.000
_cell.length_c   1.000
_cell.angle_alpha   90.00
_cell.angle_beta   90.00
_cell.angle_gamma   90.00
#
_symmetry.space_group_name_H-M   'P 1'
#
loop_
_entity.id
_entity.type
_entity.pdbx_description
1 polymer ?
#
loop_
_entity_poly.entity_id
_entity_poly.type
_entity_poly.pdbx_seq_one_letter_code
_entity_poly.pdbx_strand_id
1 'polypeptide(L)'
;MEKKKKLALFLACSASILQLVSAMQPLASVAYAAETARSSTLTTGTEPTAVDQTAAVAYIGLIADAAQKATENNPIDASLLIGYSILYTDWGTTLGGQTGNYLPAVGQSGTQQTLADDFRIFADTFYSASKDSLNAAPDRETQSALLESYVKVPGIAQQLAALIAQYNLQTYDLTAAATEAAIAETKPAAAVPTSALSSTVVEPASVPVNYTATIYKVGYSIDTLPWGVPGYQLVATSSDYIGSVVQVTKESLDHAYGYIVSNGTGLGWVDLKALKTAERKAVAYSAYITSGGYEIDSLPWGEPGYALIGYTSAHLGKQVDITFESADGNYKYASSNGKAIGWVDKRAFGLTGTEKVSFLQGPYSIDTLPWGTPGYAYVGAAGDYAGIEVTVKGTTQNGLYALVSKDGKDLGWIDNRAITNMKATPVNYSAYITSGGYEIDSLPWGTPDFTLVGYTSGQLGKQVDVLYESLDGNYKYVSSGGKSIGWVDKRAFGLTGTEKTSFLQGTYSIDTLPWGTPGYAYVGAAGDYAGIEVTVKGTTQNGLYALISKDGKDLGWIDNRAVKDLKVKQVSYSDYITSGGYEIDSLPWGEPGFALIGYTSSQLGKKVDILYESLDGNYKYVNANGKNVGWIDKRAFGLSGTEYSATIQSGSYSIDTLPWGTPGFAYVGASGDYIGAELTVKGTTKNGLYALLFKNGQELGWVDNRAIKPLNVQVVAYSAYISGGQFEIDTLPWGEYGFKAIGSTASLVGVKADISKKTADGNYLYASLNGQALGWIDKRAFGFDAPAYSWYITDGSYSITNLPTGTQGSAYLAAASAYAGKELEVIGQTQDGAQRWVAVNGQPIGWVDARAGRILYSTTTSYTATIGYGGYSIDSLPWGTQGFYSVASSSNYVGQTATVSKISVDGSYVFITIGGKALGWIDKRAFEVHHVVYLDPGHGGTESGATYSGVLEKTLNLEVSNEVKTYLEALGYTVIMTRTTDQTVSLLSRSIAANASAAEIFVSIHHNAMPTNTTVTGVETYYYEYDPNYPSLINAAMHNDPTRILESAQLAAAIHESVVGSTGAVDRGIRSETFSVLRETDIPAVLLELGYMSSPTELQKLTSDSYQTILAKAITSGIVSYFK
;
A
#
# COMPACT_ATOMS: atom_id res chain seq x y z
N MET A 1 -57.23 16.52 7.98
CA MET A 1 -56.22 17.54 7.70
C MET A 1 -54.79 16.98 7.72
N GLU A 2 -54.44 16.12 8.67
CA GLU A 2 -53.11 15.47 8.70
C GLU A 2 -52.75 14.63 7.46
N LYS A 3 -53.68 13.86 6.89
CA LYS A 3 -53.44 13.15 5.62
C LYS A 3 -53.22 14.09 4.43
N LYS A 4 -53.80 15.29 4.43
CA LYS A 4 -53.56 16.31 3.40
C LYS A 4 -52.21 17.03 3.61
N LYS A 5 -51.77 17.23 4.85
CA LYS A 5 -50.43 17.75 5.17
C LYS A 5 -49.33 16.74 4.80
N LYS A 6 -49.53 15.45 5.08
CA LYS A 6 -48.58 14.38 4.69
C LYS A 6 -48.53 14.17 3.17
N LEU A 7 -49.65 14.29 2.45
CA LEU A 7 -49.67 14.20 0.99
C LEU A 7 -49.03 15.44 0.31
N ALA A 8 -49.21 16.64 0.88
CA ALA A 8 -48.54 17.86 0.40
C ALA A 8 -47.01 17.82 0.63
N LEU A 9 -46.57 17.25 1.75
CA LEU A 9 -45.15 17.03 2.05
C LEU A 9 -44.52 15.97 1.10
N PHE A 10 -45.27 14.91 0.79
CA PHE A 10 -44.81 13.86 -0.14
C PHE A 10 -44.75 14.34 -1.59
N LEU A 11 -45.70 15.19 -2.02
CA LEU A 11 -45.70 15.82 -3.35
C LEU A 11 -44.63 16.91 -3.51
N ALA A 12 -44.24 17.60 -2.42
CA ALA A 12 -43.15 18.57 -2.44
C ALA A 12 -41.77 17.89 -2.54
N CYS A 13 -41.54 16.78 -1.82
CA CYS A 13 -40.27 16.03 -1.91
C CYS A 13 -40.06 15.35 -3.27
N SER A 14 -41.13 14.91 -3.94
CA SER A 14 -41.03 14.21 -5.23
C SER A 14 -40.76 15.14 -6.42
N ALA A 15 -41.13 16.42 -6.33
CA ALA A 15 -40.79 17.43 -7.34
C ALA A 15 -39.30 17.83 -7.28
N SER A 16 -38.69 17.90 -6.08
CA SER A 16 -37.27 18.25 -5.90
C SER A 16 -36.31 17.11 -6.29
N ILE A 17 -36.73 15.85 -6.10
CA ILE A 17 -35.95 14.67 -6.53
C ILE A 17 -35.87 14.57 -8.07
N LEU A 18 -36.94 14.93 -8.78
CA LEU A 18 -36.95 14.92 -10.26
C LEU A 18 -36.03 16.00 -10.86
N GLN A 19 -35.91 17.16 -10.20
CA GLN A 19 -34.95 18.20 -10.58
C GLN A 19 -33.50 17.79 -10.31
N LEU A 20 -33.22 17.08 -9.20
CA LEU A 20 -31.89 16.56 -8.89
C LEU A 20 -31.41 15.51 -9.90
N VAL A 21 -32.28 14.57 -10.30
CA VAL A 21 -31.96 13.53 -11.28
C VAL A 21 -31.65 14.11 -12.67
N SER A 22 -32.33 15.21 -13.04
CA SER A 22 -32.06 15.92 -14.31
C SER A 22 -30.73 16.70 -14.30
N ALA A 23 -30.24 17.12 -13.13
CA ALA A 23 -28.97 17.82 -12.98
C ALA A 23 -27.74 16.88 -12.91
N MET A 24 -27.93 15.58 -12.60
CA MET A 24 -26.85 14.61 -12.47
C MET A 24 -26.47 13.89 -13.78
N GLN A 25 -27.28 13.97 -14.83
CA GLN A 25 -27.00 13.30 -16.12
C GLN A 25 -25.69 13.74 -16.84
N PRO A 26 -25.22 15.01 -16.76
CA PRO A 26 -23.94 15.40 -17.37
C PRO A 26 -22.69 14.86 -16.64
N LEU A 27 -22.82 14.42 -15.38
CA LEU A 27 -21.70 14.03 -14.51
C LEU A 27 -21.30 12.56 -14.70
N ALA A 28 -22.23 11.69 -15.09
CA ALA A 28 -21.93 10.28 -15.39
C ALA A 28 -21.01 10.11 -16.61
N SER A 29 -21.10 11.03 -17.59
CA SER A 29 -20.23 11.07 -18.77
C SER A 29 -18.78 11.49 -18.46
N VAL A 30 -18.56 12.25 -17.38
CA VAL A 30 -17.23 12.72 -16.98
C VAL A 30 -16.52 11.66 -16.12
N ALA A 31 -17.25 10.94 -15.27
CA ALA A 31 -16.73 9.79 -14.52
C ALA A 31 -16.28 8.65 -15.45
N TYR A 32 -17.02 8.38 -16.52
CA TYR A 32 -16.63 7.39 -17.53
C TYR A 32 -15.35 7.79 -18.30
N ALA A 33 -15.14 9.09 -18.55
CA ALA A 33 -13.91 9.60 -19.18
C ALA A 33 -12.67 9.49 -18.26
N ALA A 34 -12.85 9.70 -16.94
CA ALA A 34 -11.79 9.56 -15.94
C ALA A 34 -11.36 8.10 -15.72
N GLU A 35 -12.32 7.16 -15.73
CA GLU A 35 -12.05 5.71 -15.65
C GLU A 35 -11.25 5.22 -16.88
N THR A 36 -11.57 5.76 -18.06
CA THR A 36 -10.89 5.42 -19.33
C THR A 36 -9.45 5.95 -19.37
N ALA A 37 -9.18 7.12 -18.77
CA ALA A 37 -7.83 7.67 -18.65
C ALA A 37 -6.94 6.84 -17.68
N ARG A 38 -7.51 6.36 -16.57
CA ARG A 38 -6.80 5.56 -15.56
C ARG A 38 -6.49 4.13 -16.02
N SER A 39 -7.31 3.55 -16.90
CA SER A 39 -7.04 2.25 -17.53
C SER A 39 -5.87 2.29 -18.53
N SER A 40 -5.44 3.47 -18.99
CA SER A 40 -4.40 3.60 -20.03
C SER A 40 -2.97 3.75 -19.48
N THR A 41 -2.81 4.07 -18.18
CA THR A 41 -1.51 4.31 -17.53
C THR A 41 -0.95 3.11 -16.77
N LEU A 42 -1.72 2.02 -16.62
CA LEU A 42 -1.27 0.78 -15.96
C LEU A 42 -0.30 -0.08 -16.79
N THR A 43 0.08 0.34 -18.00
CA THR A 43 0.97 -0.42 -18.89
C THR A 43 2.37 0.17 -19.09
N THR A 44 2.73 1.31 -18.47
CA THR A 44 4.02 1.99 -18.75
C THR A 44 4.86 2.46 -17.55
N GLY A 45 4.48 2.13 -16.30
CA GLY A 45 5.42 2.18 -15.16
C GLY A 45 6.04 3.56 -14.82
N THR A 46 5.30 4.65 -14.96
CA THR A 46 5.73 5.99 -14.51
C THR A 46 4.82 6.51 -13.38
N GLU A 47 5.40 7.15 -12.35
CA GLU A 47 4.66 7.73 -11.23
C GLU A 47 3.83 8.97 -11.64
N PRO A 48 2.71 9.29 -10.95
CA PRO A 48 1.82 10.38 -11.34
C PRO A 48 2.43 11.75 -11.03
N THR A 49 2.27 12.72 -11.95
CA THR A 49 2.73 14.11 -11.75
C THR A 49 1.69 14.96 -11.01
N ALA A 50 2.14 16.08 -10.41
CA ALA A 50 1.38 16.99 -9.54
C ALA A 50 0.07 17.60 -10.11
N VAL A 51 -0.24 17.36 -11.39
CA VAL A 51 -1.50 17.82 -12.02
C VAL A 51 -2.71 17.02 -11.52
N ASP A 52 -2.54 15.76 -11.10
CA ASP A 52 -3.64 14.88 -10.65
C ASP A 52 -4.23 15.26 -9.27
N GLN A 53 -3.46 15.95 -8.42
CA GLN A 53 -3.95 16.40 -7.10
C GLN A 53 -4.89 17.62 -7.22
N THR A 54 -4.71 18.44 -8.24
CA THR A 54 -5.50 19.67 -8.46
C THR A 54 -6.94 19.35 -8.88
N ALA A 55 -7.15 18.25 -9.62
CA ALA A 55 -8.47 17.80 -10.05
C ALA A 55 -9.31 17.24 -8.88
N ALA A 56 -8.68 16.56 -7.92
CA ALA A 56 -9.33 16.06 -6.71
C ALA A 56 -9.72 17.21 -5.76
N VAL A 57 -8.87 18.23 -5.63
CA VAL A 57 -9.15 19.44 -4.83
C VAL A 57 -10.27 20.29 -5.47
N ALA A 58 -10.30 20.39 -6.80
CA ALA A 58 -11.39 21.07 -7.52
C ALA A 58 -12.74 20.32 -7.39
N TYR A 59 -12.72 18.98 -7.34
CA TYR A 59 -13.89 18.15 -7.10
C TYR A 59 -14.46 18.34 -5.69
N ILE A 60 -13.59 18.42 -4.67
CA ILE A 60 -13.98 18.72 -3.28
C ILE A 60 -14.50 20.16 -3.13
N GLY A 61 -13.89 21.12 -3.84
CA GLY A 61 -14.35 22.51 -3.87
C GLY A 61 -15.73 22.70 -4.50
N LEU A 62 -16.06 21.94 -5.56
CA LEU A 62 -17.39 21.96 -6.19
C LEU A 62 -18.47 21.33 -5.30
N ILE A 63 -18.13 20.32 -4.50
CA ILE A 63 -19.03 19.71 -3.52
C ILE A 63 -19.27 20.66 -2.33
N ALA A 64 -18.24 21.39 -1.89
CA ALA A 64 -18.35 22.38 -0.83
C ALA A 64 -19.21 23.60 -1.25
N ASP A 65 -19.04 24.10 -2.49
CA ASP A 65 -19.85 25.22 -3.00
C ASP A 65 -21.32 24.82 -3.23
N ALA A 66 -21.58 23.56 -3.61
CA ALA A 66 -22.93 23.00 -3.70
C ALA A 66 -23.60 22.83 -2.32
N ALA A 67 -22.85 22.41 -1.31
CA ALA A 67 -23.32 22.31 0.08
C ALA A 67 -23.58 23.68 0.72
N GLN A 68 -22.79 24.70 0.36
CA GLN A 68 -22.95 26.08 0.82
C GLN A 68 -24.17 26.78 0.18
N LYS A 69 -24.48 26.49 -1.10
CA LYS A 69 -25.72 26.98 -1.74
C LYS A 69 -26.99 26.28 -1.26
N ALA A 70 -26.89 25.03 -0.78
CA ALA A 70 -28.01 24.31 -0.19
C ALA A 70 -28.40 24.81 1.21
N THR A 71 -27.44 25.37 1.96
CA THR A 71 -27.64 25.89 3.34
C THR A 71 -28.42 27.20 3.39
N GLU A 72 -28.49 27.97 2.30
CA GLU A 72 -29.22 29.24 2.24
C GLU A 72 -30.76 29.07 2.13
N ASN A 73 -31.28 27.87 1.80
CA ASN A 73 -32.71 27.68 1.53
C ASN A 73 -33.46 26.70 2.46
N ASN A 74 -32.79 25.71 3.09
CA ASN A 74 -33.41 24.86 4.13
C ASN A 74 -32.38 24.02 4.93
N PRO A 75 -32.25 24.16 6.27
CA PRO A 75 -31.19 23.49 7.06
C PRO A 75 -31.28 21.96 7.17
N ILE A 76 -32.44 21.36 6.88
CA ILE A 76 -32.71 19.92 7.12
C ILE A 76 -32.14 19.03 5.98
N ASP A 77 -31.97 19.56 4.77
CA ASP A 77 -31.48 18.79 3.61
C ASP A 77 -29.94 18.65 3.55
N ALA A 78 -29.19 19.55 4.22
CA ALA A 78 -27.73 19.52 4.26
C ALA A 78 -27.17 18.27 4.98
N SER A 79 -27.86 17.79 6.02
CA SER A 79 -27.50 16.55 6.73
C SER A 79 -27.72 15.29 5.91
N LEU A 80 -28.69 15.29 4.99
CA LEU A 80 -28.95 14.15 4.10
C LEU A 80 -27.92 14.07 2.96
N LEU A 81 -27.45 15.23 2.47
CA LEU A 81 -26.47 15.31 1.39
C LEU A 81 -25.07 14.85 1.83
N ILE A 82 -24.67 15.14 3.08
CA ILE A 82 -23.39 14.69 3.66
C ILE A 82 -23.44 13.19 3.98
N GLY A 83 -24.60 12.67 4.40
CA GLY A 83 -24.80 11.23 4.62
C GLY A 83 -24.76 10.39 3.33
N TYR A 84 -25.22 10.95 2.20
CA TYR A 84 -25.18 10.25 0.90
C TYR A 84 -23.77 10.18 0.29
N SER A 85 -22.89 11.14 0.58
CA SER A 85 -21.49 11.15 0.11
C SER A 85 -20.63 10.04 0.71
N ILE A 86 -21.01 9.51 1.88
CA ILE A 86 -20.29 8.43 2.58
C ILE A 86 -20.69 7.04 2.05
N LEU A 87 -21.89 6.90 1.45
CA LEU A 87 -22.34 5.65 0.84
C LEU A 87 -21.65 5.33 -0.50
N TYR A 88 -20.90 6.28 -1.09
CA TYR A 88 -20.14 6.07 -2.32
C TYR A 88 -18.63 5.84 -2.10
N THR A 89 -18.13 5.91 -0.86
CA THR A 89 -16.73 5.61 -0.51
C THR A 89 -16.51 4.22 0.08
N ASP A 90 -17.55 3.38 0.16
CA ASP A 90 -17.48 2.05 0.77
C ASP A 90 -17.43 0.89 -0.26
N TRP A 91 -16.46 0.97 -1.18
CA TRP A 91 -16.05 -0.14 -2.05
C TRP A 91 -14.65 -0.66 -1.66
N GLY A 92 -14.49 -0.99 -0.37
CA GLY A 92 -13.24 -1.48 0.21
C GLY A 92 -13.31 -2.86 0.88
N THR A 93 -14.47 -3.53 0.92
CA THR A 93 -14.60 -4.81 1.62
C THR A 93 -15.50 -5.81 0.90
N THR A 94 -15.09 -6.29 -0.27
CA THR A 94 -15.50 -7.61 -0.75
C THR A 94 -14.42 -8.17 -1.69
N LEU A 95 -13.51 -8.98 -1.15
CA LEU A 95 -12.80 -10.11 -1.78
C LEU A 95 -11.66 -10.54 -0.85
N GLY A 96 -12.01 -11.31 0.19
CA GLY A 96 -11.04 -12.17 0.85
C GLY A 96 -10.87 -13.44 0.02
N GLY A 97 -9.72 -13.64 -0.61
CA GLY A 97 -9.40 -14.89 -1.28
C GLY A 97 -8.24 -14.84 -2.27
N GLN A 98 -7.05 -15.12 -1.75
CA GLN A 98 -5.84 -15.64 -2.40
C GLN A 98 -4.71 -14.68 -2.81
N THR A 99 -3.51 -15.10 -2.37
CA THR A 99 -2.14 -14.62 -2.62
C THR A 99 -1.77 -13.29 -1.93
N GLY A 100 -0.82 -13.19 -1.00
CA GLY A 100 0.31 -14.06 -0.67
C GLY A 100 1.60 -13.47 -1.27
N ASN A 101 2.28 -12.64 -0.46
CA ASN A 101 3.67 -12.17 -0.60
C ASN A 101 4.00 -11.26 -1.80
N TYR A 102 4.01 -9.94 -1.57
CA TYR A 102 5.09 -9.02 -1.95
C TYR A 102 4.95 -7.72 -1.14
N LEU A 103 5.67 -7.64 -0.02
CA LEU A 103 6.03 -6.40 0.66
C LEU A 103 7.56 -6.42 0.80
N PRO A 104 8.31 -5.46 0.24
CA PRO A 104 9.46 -4.92 0.93
C PRO A 104 9.00 -3.76 1.80
N ALA A 105 9.45 -3.78 3.05
CA ALA A 105 9.15 -2.80 4.08
C ALA A 105 9.55 -1.37 3.68
N VAL A 106 8.64 -0.42 3.85
CA VAL A 106 8.97 0.99 4.10
C VAL A 106 8.54 1.29 5.54
N GLY A 107 9.52 1.75 6.31
CA GLY A 107 9.41 2.01 7.74
C GLY A 107 8.48 3.17 8.10
N GLN A 108 8.05 3.12 9.35
CA GLN A 108 7.21 4.08 10.05
C GLN A 108 7.78 5.52 10.01
N SER A 109 7.01 6.46 9.48
CA SER A 109 6.77 7.81 10.05
C SER A 109 5.88 8.61 9.10
N GLY A 110 4.78 9.20 9.59
CA GLY A 110 4.10 10.32 8.90
C GLY A 110 2.60 10.21 8.60
N THR A 111 1.94 9.05 8.67
CA THR A 111 0.54 8.92 8.16
C THR A 111 -0.56 8.68 9.19
N GLN A 112 -0.25 8.54 10.48
CA GLN A 112 -1.28 8.45 11.53
C GLN A 112 -1.69 9.80 12.13
N GLN A 113 -0.91 10.87 11.92
CA GLN A 113 -1.17 12.16 12.54
C GLN A 113 -2.19 13.00 11.75
N THR A 114 -2.22 12.90 10.42
CA THR A 114 -3.15 13.63 9.55
C THR A 114 -4.61 13.16 9.71
N LEU A 115 -4.84 11.86 9.85
CA LEU A 115 -6.18 11.29 10.09
C LEU A 115 -6.76 11.69 11.46
N ALA A 116 -5.90 11.84 12.48
CA ALA A 116 -6.32 12.28 13.81
C ALA A 116 -6.60 13.80 13.85
N ASP A 117 -5.83 14.60 13.13
CA ASP A 117 -6.03 16.05 13.03
C ASP A 117 -7.28 16.40 12.20
N ASP A 118 -7.54 15.69 11.11
CA ASP A 118 -8.75 15.86 10.29
C ASP A 118 -10.03 15.46 11.07
N PHE A 119 -9.96 14.41 11.89
CA PHE A 119 -11.07 13.99 12.74
C PHE A 119 -11.32 14.98 13.90
N ARG A 120 -10.26 15.62 14.42
CA ARG A 120 -10.36 16.64 15.47
C ARG A 120 -10.97 17.94 14.93
N ILE A 121 -10.56 18.40 13.74
CA ILE A 121 -11.14 19.58 13.08
C ILE A 121 -12.62 19.34 12.76
N PHE A 122 -12.99 18.14 12.31
CA PHE A 122 -14.38 17.74 12.10
C PHE A 122 -15.19 17.77 13.40
N ALA A 123 -14.67 17.20 14.49
CA ALA A 123 -15.36 17.18 15.79
C ALA A 123 -15.57 18.59 16.38
N ASP A 124 -14.56 19.46 16.30
CA ASP A 124 -14.64 20.85 16.81
C ASP A 124 -15.62 21.70 15.98
N THR A 125 -15.66 21.49 14.66
CA THR A 125 -16.58 22.19 13.75
C THR A 125 -18.02 21.73 13.96
N PHE A 126 -18.24 20.41 14.10
CA PHE A 126 -19.55 19.83 14.37
C PHE A 126 -20.10 20.25 15.74
N TYR A 127 -19.26 20.28 16.77
CA TYR A 127 -19.61 20.75 18.11
C TYR A 127 -20.06 22.21 18.10
N SER A 128 -19.32 23.08 17.39
CA SER A 128 -19.63 24.51 17.29
C SER A 128 -20.95 24.77 16.56
N ALA A 129 -21.16 24.11 15.41
CA ALA A 129 -22.41 24.24 14.63
C ALA A 129 -23.64 23.68 15.37
N SER A 130 -23.47 22.59 16.13
CA SER A 130 -24.53 21.98 16.94
C SER A 130 -24.94 22.88 18.10
N LYS A 131 -23.97 23.55 18.73
CA LYS A 131 -24.21 24.51 19.81
C LYS A 131 -24.98 25.75 19.32
N ASP A 132 -24.61 26.29 18.17
CA ASP A 132 -25.28 27.46 17.59
C ASP A 132 -26.73 27.14 17.17
N SER A 133 -26.95 25.93 16.63
CA SER A 133 -28.29 25.45 16.26
C SER A 133 -29.19 25.22 17.48
N LEU A 134 -28.64 24.70 18.59
CA LEU A 134 -29.36 24.55 19.86
C LEU A 134 -29.71 25.90 20.51
N ASN A 135 -28.83 26.89 20.38
CA ASN A 135 -29.08 28.26 20.84
C ASN A 135 -30.14 28.99 20.00
N ALA A 136 -30.24 28.66 18.71
CA ALA A 136 -31.21 29.25 17.80
C ALA A 136 -32.61 28.59 17.84
N ALA A 137 -32.76 27.47 18.57
CA ALA A 137 -34.02 26.75 18.66
C ALA A 137 -35.06 27.52 19.52
N PRO A 138 -36.31 27.66 19.06
CA PRO A 138 -37.29 28.57 19.66
C PRO A 138 -37.93 28.03 20.95
N ASP A 139 -37.85 26.73 21.23
CA ASP A 139 -38.43 26.09 22.41
C ASP A 139 -37.67 24.81 22.82
N ARG A 140 -37.97 24.31 24.03
CA ARG A 140 -37.35 23.10 24.58
C ARG A 140 -37.65 21.83 23.78
N GLU A 141 -38.79 21.78 23.09
CA GLU A 141 -39.21 20.61 22.31
C GLU A 141 -38.35 20.48 21.04
N THR A 142 -38.06 21.62 20.41
CA THR A 142 -37.15 21.74 19.27
C THR A 142 -35.70 21.48 19.66
N GLN A 143 -35.27 21.94 20.86
CA GLN A 143 -33.95 21.62 21.40
C GLN A 143 -33.78 20.11 21.66
N SER A 144 -34.80 19.45 22.23
CA SER A 144 -34.80 17.98 22.44
C SER A 144 -34.76 17.21 21.12
N ALA A 145 -35.51 17.64 20.10
CA ALA A 145 -35.50 17.01 18.78
C ALA A 145 -34.15 17.15 18.05
N LEU A 146 -33.48 18.30 18.17
CA LEU A 146 -32.13 18.51 17.64
C LEU A 146 -31.11 17.60 18.35
N LEU A 147 -31.16 17.52 19.68
CA LEU A 147 -30.29 16.64 20.46
C LEU A 147 -30.50 15.15 20.16
N GLU A 148 -31.75 14.68 19.98
CA GLU A 148 -32.05 13.30 19.55
C GLU A 148 -31.48 12.96 18.17
N SER A 149 -31.32 13.95 17.29
CA SER A 149 -30.71 13.75 15.97
C SER A 149 -29.18 13.74 16.02
N TYR A 150 -28.55 14.50 16.91
CA TYR A 150 -27.09 14.54 17.09
C TYR A 150 -26.53 13.29 17.79
N VAL A 151 -27.28 12.67 18.70
CA VAL A 151 -26.88 11.43 19.41
C VAL A 151 -26.78 10.21 18.47
N LYS A 152 -27.39 10.26 17.29
CA LYS A 152 -27.40 9.15 16.31
C LYS A 152 -26.16 9.11 15.40
N VAL A 153 -25.23 10.06 15.53
CA VAL A 153 -23.98 10.10 14.76
C VAL A 153 -22.90 9.25 15.46
N PRO A 154 -22.31 8.24 14.80
CA PRO A 154 -21.29 7.38 15.41
C PRO A 154 -20.04 8.15 15.83
N GLY A 155 -19.53 7.90 17.05
CA GLY A 155 -18.21 8.38 17.51
C GLY A 155 -18.15 9.70 18.28
N ILE A 156 -19.27 10.42 18.47
CA ILE A 156 -19.31 11.74 19.16
C ILE A 156 -20.11 11.77 20.48
N ALA A 157 -20.63 10.61 20.92
CA ALA A 157 -21.46 10.50 22.13
C ALA A 157 -20.79 11.02 23.42
N GLN A 158 -19.45 10.93 23.51
CA GLN A 158 -18.70 11.33 24.71
C GLN A 158 -18.54 12.86 24.85
N GLN A 159 -18.62 13.62 23.75
CA GLN A 159 -18.55 15.09 23.74
C GLN A 159 -19.93 15.76 23.93
N LEU A 160 -21.02 15.06 23.58
CA LEU A 160 -22.41 15.52 23.78
C LEU A 160 -22.85 15.53 25.25
N ALA A 161 -22.18 14.78 26.13
CA ALA A 161 -22.44 14.76 27.56
C ALA A 161 -22.28 16.14 28.23
N ALA A 162 -21.39 16.99 27.71
CA ALA A 162 -21.15 18.34 28.23
C ALA A 162 -22.30 19.32 27.91
N LEU A 163 -22.95 19.21 26.74
CA LEU A 163 -24.13 20.03 26.41
C LEU A 163 -25.37 19.57 27.18
N ILE A 164 -25.57 18.25 27.35
CA ILE A 164 -26.72 17.71 28.11
C ILE A 164 -26.70 18.22 29.56
N ALA A 165 -25.51 18.28 30.17
CA ALA A 165 -25.32 18.85 31.50
C ALA A 165 -25.56 20.38 31.55
N GLN A 166 -25.17 21.13 30.51
CA GLN A 166 -25.31 22.59 30.45
C GLN A 166 -26.78 23.06 30.38
N TYR A 167 -27.70 22.27 29.81
CA TYR A 167 -29.12 22.65 29.63
C TYR A 167 -30.10 21.97 30.62
N ASN A 168 -29.61 21.17 31.56
CA ASN A 168 -30.32 20.65 32.74
C ASN A 168 -31.67 19.95 32.45
N LEU A 169 -31.65 18.94 31.59
CA LEU A 169 -32.82 18.12 31.22
C LEU A 169 -32.76 16.76 31.95
N GLN A 170 -33.83 16.37 32.65
CA GLN A 170 -33.90 15.09 33.38
C GLN A 170 -34.14 13.90 32.43
N THR A 171 -33.11 13.04 32.33
CA THR A 171 -33.07 11.62 31.94
C THR A 171 -33.80 11.18 30.67
N TYR A 172 -33.05 11.09 29.57
CA TYR A 172 -33.31 10.13 28.50
C TYR A 172 -32.36 8.93 28.66
N ASP A 173 -32.94 7.73 28.64
CA ASP A 173 -32.25 6.45 28.74
C ASP A 173 -31.58 6.10 27.39
N LEU A 174 -30.26 5.93 27.38
CA LEU A 174 -29.44 5.65 26.18
C LEU A 174 -29.45 4.16 25.77
N THR A 175 -30.41 3.37 26.24
CA THR A 175 -30.49 1.92 25.96
C THR A 175 -31.73 1.52 25.16
N ALA A 176 -31.88 2.02 23.93
CA ALA A 176 -32.85 1.44 22.98
C ALA A 176 -32.45 1.67 21.51
N ALA A 177 -31.52 0.85 21.01
CA ALA A 177 -31.34 0.59 19.58
C ALA A 177 -30.93 -0.87 19.37
N ALA A 178 -31.80 -1.80 19.77
CA ALA A 178 -31.78 -3.17 19.28
C ALA A 178 -33.23 -3.65 19.14
N THR A 179 -33.70 -3.61 17.88
CA THR A 179 -34.71 -4.49 17.27
C THR A 179 -36.02 -4.75 18.02
N GLU A 180 -37.12 -4.27 17.43
CA GLU A 180 -38.29 -5.13 17.23
C GLU A 180 -39.16 -4.63 16.07
N ALA A 181 -39.57 -5.55 15.19
CA ALA A 181 -40.54 -5.34 14.13
C ALA A 181 -41.66 -6.37 14.25
N ALA A 182 -42.89 -5.84 14.15
CA ALA A 182 -44.13 -6.47 13.68
C ALA A 182 -45.06 -7.23 14.66
N ILE A 183 -45.89 -6.38 15.29
CA ILE A 183 -47.32 -6.45 15.65
C ILE A 183 -48.24 -7.28 14.74
N ALA A 184 -49.28 -7.89 15.33
CA ALA A 184 -50.68 -7.91 14.84
C ALA A 184 -51.66 -8.17 16.03
N GLU A 185 -52.20 -7.12 16.68
CA GLU A 185 -53.61 -6.66 16.63
C GLU A 185 -54.70 -7.76 16.66
N THR A 186 -55.67 -7.77 17.60
CA THR A 186 -56.81 -6.83 17.62
C THR A 186 -57.67 -6.91 18.91
N LYS A 187 -58.18 -5.72 19.26
CA LYS A 187 -59.24 -5.26 20.21
C LYS A 187 -60.66 -5.79 19.76
N PRO A 188 -61.87 -5.39 20.27
CA PRO A 188 -62.23 -4.39 21.30
C PRO A 188 -63.55 -4.57 22.14
N ALA A 189 -63.74 -3.63 23.08
CA ALA A 189 -64.97 -2.87 23.42
C ALA A 189 -66.19 -3.59 24.05
N ALA A 190 -67.07 -2.98 24.86
CA ALA A 190 -67.16 -1.73 25.62
C ALA A 190 -68.52 -1.77 26.35
N ALA A 191 -68.65 -1.19 27.55
CA ALA A 191 -69.83 -0.47 28.06
C ALA A 191 -69.64 -0.11 29.55
N VAL A 192 -69.96 1.13 29.91
CA VAL A 192 -69.98 1.73 31.26
C VAL A 192 -71.40 2.28 31.45
N PRO A 193 -72.11 2.09 32.59
CA PRO A 193 -72.16 3.18 33.59
C PRO A 193 -72.51 2.83 35.07
N THR A 194 -71.88 3.60 35.96
CA THR A 194 -72.38 4.31 37.17
C THR A 194 -73.08 3.63 38.37
N SER A 195 -72.48 3.93 39.55
CA SER A 195 -73.07 4.43 40.81
C SER A 195 -73.22 3.49 42.03
N ALA A 196 -72.42 3.78 43.07
CA ALA A 196 -72.93 4.18 44.38
C ALA A 196 -71.92 5.15 45.03
N LEU A 197 -72.40 6.30 45.50
CA LEU A 197 -71.64 7.21 46.37
C LEU A 197 -71.40 6.52 47.73
N SER A 198 -70.15 6.55 48.21
CA SER A 198 -69.74 6.81 49.61
C SER A 198 -68.56 5.92 50.06
N SER A 199 -67.40 6.57 50.18
CA SER A 199 -66.09 6.11 50.72
C SER A 199 -65.47 4.84 50.12
N THR A 200 -64.94 4.94 48.89
CA THR A 200 -64.07 3.93 48.28
C THR A 200 -62.63 4.06 48.79
N VAL A 201 -62.16 3.05 49.52
CA VAL A 201 -60.74 2.73 49.65
C VAL A 201 -60.26 2.29 48.25
N VAL A 202 -59.27 2.98 47.70
CA VAL A 202 -58.68 2.66 46.40
C VAL A 202 -57.94 1.32 46.54
N GLU A 203 -58.33 0.28 45.79
CA GLU A 203 -57.51 -0.95 45.72
C GLU A 203 -56.10 -0.57 45.21
N PRO A 204 -55.03 -1.00 45.89
CA PRO A 204 -53.67 -0.72 45.45
C PRO A 204 -53.39 -1.44 44.12
N ALA A 205 -52.59 -0.82 43.27
CA ALA A 205 -52.20 -1.42 42.00
C ALA A 205 -51.49 -2.78 42.21
N SER A 206 -51.86 -3.77 41.40
CA SER A 206 -51.39 -5.16 41.50
C SER A 206 -51.22 -5.81 40.12
N VAL A 207 -50.32 -6.77 40.00
CA VAL A 207 -50.12 -7.58 38.79
C VAL A 207 -50.92 -8.88 38.90
N PRO A 208 -51.72 -9.28 37.88
CA PRO A 208 -52.39 -10.58 37.88
C PRO A 208 -51.38 -11.71 37.64
N VAL A 209 -51.46 -12.78 38.43
CA VAL A 209 -50.62 -13.99 38.33
C VAL A 209 -51.48 -15.25 38.49
N ASN A 210 -50.95 -16.44 38.21
CA ASN A 210 -51.67 -17.71 38.41
C ASN A 210 -50.70 -18.87 38.62
N TYR A 211 -50.35 -19.17 39.87
CA TYR A 211 -49.49 -20.30 40.21
C TYR A 211 -49.82 -20.88 41.59
N THR A 212 -49.49 -22.16 41.79
CA THR A 212 -49.63 -22.84 43.09
C THR A 212 -48.39 -22.63 43.95
N ALA A 213 -48.60 -22.38 45.24
CA ALA A 213 -47.53 -22.32 46.23
C ALA A 213 -47.96 -22.98 47.55
N THR A 214 -46.99 -23.44 48.33
CA THR A 214 -47.24 -23.97 49.68
C THR A 214 -46.90 -22.91 50.72
N ILE A 215 -47.82 -22.63 51.65
CA ILE A 215 -47.52 -21.80 52.83
C ILE A 215 -46.57 -22.60 53.72
N TYR A 216 -45.33 -22.15 53.84
CA TYR A 216 -44.26 -22.94 54.49
C TYR A 216 -43.58 -22.21 55.66
N LYS A 217 -43.91 -20.93 55.91
CA LYS A 217 -43.42 -20.18 57.08
C LYS A 217 -44.55 -19.60 57.91
N VAL A 218 -44.42 -19.75 59.24
CA VAL A 218 -45.31 -19.20 60.26
C VAL A 218 -44.98 -17.74 60.58
N GLY A 219 -45.91 -17.01 61.20
CA GLY A 219 -45.67 -15.67 61.74
C GLY A 219 -45.92 -14.49 60.80
N TYR A 220 -46.49 -14.71 59.61
CA TYR A 220 -46.87 -13.65 58.68
C TYR A 220 -48.38 -13.38 58.76
N SER A 221 -48.79 -12.14 58.57
CA SER A 221 -50.22 -11.78 58.50
C SER A 221 -50.81 -12.12 57.14
N ILE A 222 -52.09 -12.45 57.14
CA ILE A 222 -52.94 -12.51 55.95
C ILE A 222 -53.95 -11.38 56.11
N ASP A 223 -53.88 -10.37 55.24
CA ASP A 223 -54.55 -9.09 55.41
C ASP A 223 -55.54 -8.79 54.27
N THR A 224 -56.49 -7.87 54.50
CA THR A 224 -57.47 -7.44 53.47
C THR A 224 -56.82 -6.64 52.33
N LEU A 225 -55.66 -6.03 52.58
CA LEU A 225 -54.83 -5.28 51.64
C LEU A 225 -53.34 -5.62 51.92
N PRO A 226 -52.40 -5.41 50.97
CA PRO A 226 -50.97 -5.57 51.24
C PRO A 226 -50.54 -4.80 52.49
N TRP A 227 -49.69 -5.41 53.30
CA TRP A 227 -49.26 -4.85 54.57
C TRP A 227 -48.59 -3.47 54.37
N GLY A 228 -49.01 -2.48 55.15
CA GLY A 228 -48.54 -1.10 55.05
C GLY A 228 -49.40 -0.19 54.14
N VAL A 229 -50.39 -0.73 53.41
CA VAL A 229 -51.36 0.08 52.66
C VAL A 229 -52.42 0.65 53.62
N PRO A 230 -52.65 1.98 53.67
CA PRO A 230 -53.61 2.58 54.60
C PRO A 230 -55.01 1.94 54.52
N GLY A 231 -55.51 1.44 55.65
CA GLY A 231 -56.82 0.78 55.74
C GLY A 231 -56.79 -0.76 55.72
N TYR A 232 -55.61 -1.40 55.67
CA TYR A 232 -55.51 -2.86 55.79
C TYR A 232 -56.02 -3.35 57.15
N GLN A 233 -56.70 -4.52 57.15
CA GLN A 233 -57.18 -5.21 58.35
C GLN A 233 -56.68 -6.66 58.33
N LEU A 234 -56.29 -7.16 59.50
CA LEU A 234 -55.86 -8.55 59.67
C LEU A 234 -57.04 -9.50 59.50
N VAL A 235 -56.89 -10.47 58.60
CA VAL A 235 -57.89 -11.52 58.32
C VAL A 235 -57.54 -12.81 59.04
N ALA A 236 -56.27 -13.25 58.92
CA ALA A 236 -55.76 -14.48 59.53
C ALA A 236 -54.22 -14.43 59.63
N THR A 237 -53.57 -15.53 60.05
CA THR A 237 -52.11 -15.63 60.03
C THR A 237 -51.63 -16.83 59.22
N SER A 238 -50.42 -16.76 58.65
CA SER A 238 -49.82 -17.87 57.89
C SER A 238 -49.63 -19.13 58.74
N SER A 239 -49.54 -18.97 60.06
CA SER A 239 -49.47 -20.06 61.04
C SER A 239 -50.69 -20.98 60.97
N ASP A 240 -51.86 -20.43 60.65
CA ASP A 240 -53.12 -21.17 60.58
C ASP A 240 -53.20 -22.09 59.35
N TYR A 241 -52.30 -21.89 58.37
CA TYR A 241 -52.34 -22.55 57.06
C TYR A 241 -51.01 -23.23 56.68
N ILE A 242 -50.11 -23.44 57.65
CA ILE A 242 -48.80 -24.05 57.40
C ILE A 242 -48.93 -25.43 56.74
N GLY A 243 -48.18 -25.65 55.66
CA GLY A 243 -48.22 -26.87 54.84
C GLY A 243 -49.33 -26.92 53.79
N SER A 244 -50.25 -25.95 53.77
CA SER A 244 -51.36 -25.92 52.80
C SER A 244 -50.90 -25.43 51.43
N VAL A 245 -51.42 -26.03 50.36
CA VAL A 245 -51.25 -25.55 48.97
C VAL A 245 -52.35 -24.53 48.66
N VAL A 246 -51.93 -23.36 48.19
CA VAL A 246 -52.80 -22.22 47.82
C VAL A 246 -52.49 -21.76 46.40
N GLN A 247 -53.45 -21.11 45.75
CA GLN A 247 -53.27 -20.45 44.46
C GLN A 247 -52.96 -18.97 44.68
N VAL A 248 -51.92 -18.44 44.06
CA VAL A 248 -51.61 -17.01 44.05
C VAL A 248 -52.20 -16.40 42.77
N THR A 249 -53.06 -15.40 42.93
CA THR A 249 -53.85 -14.84 41.82
C THR A 249 -53.55 -13.37 41.50
N LYS A 250 -52.95 -12.65 42.46
CA LYS A 250 -52.46 -11.27 42.28
C LYS A 250 -51.19 -11.09 43.10
N GLU A 251 -50.31 -10.20 42.67
CA GLU A 251 -49.16 -9.75 43.45
C GLU A 251 -49.13 -8.22 43.50
N SER A 252 -48.59 -7.66 44.58
CA SER A 252 -48.33 -6.22 44.65
C SER A 252 -47.31 -5.82 43.56
N LEU A 253 -47.30 -4.56 43.12
CA LEU A 253 -46.38 -4.10 42.07
C LEU A 253 -44.90 -4.30 42.41
N ASP A 254 -44.55 -4.33 43.69
CA ASP A 254 -43.20 -4.61 44.18
C ASP A 254 -42.93 -6.12 44.38
N HIS A 255 -43.91 -6.97 44.09
CA HIS A 255 -43.85 -8.42 44.28
C HIS A 255 -43.49 -8.84 45.72
N ALA A 256 -43.82 -8.02 46.71
CA ALA A 256 -43.60 -8.36 48.12
C ALA A 256 -44.77 -9.18 48.71
N TYR A 257 -46.00 -8.97 48.21
CA TYR A 257 -47.21 -9.60 48.73
C TYR A 257 -47.99 -10.30 47.62
N GLY A 258 -48.59 -11.44 47.92
CA GLY A 258 -49.46 -12.20 47.01
C GLY A 258 -50.86 -12.39 47.58
N TYR A 259 -51.88 -12.27 46.74
CA TYR A 259 -53.27 -12.58 47.08
C TYR A 259 -53.53 -14.07 46.89
N ILE A 260 -53.71 -14.77 48.01
CA ILE A 260 -53.86 -16.22 48.06
C ILE A 260 -55.34 -16.63 48.09
N VAL A 261 -55.64 -17.65 47.30
CA VAL A 261 -56.97 -18.27 47.16
C VAL A 261 -56.84 -19.74 47.52
N SER A 262 -57.73 -20.23 48.39
CA SER A 262 -57.82 -21.64 48.75
C SER A 262 -59.23 -22.13 48.50
N ASN A 263 -59.36 -23.25 47.77
CA ASN A 263 -60.65 -23.84 47.38
C ASN A 263 -61.65 -22.84 46.77
N GLY A 264 -61.15 -21.92 45.93
CA GLY A 264 -61.96 -20.89 45.27
C GLY A 264 -62.40 -19.72 46.15
N THR A 265 -62.01 -19.70 47.43
CA THR A 265 -62.29 -18.59 48.36
C THR A 265 -61.01 -17.78 48.58
N GLY A 266 -61.09 -16.46 48.41
CA GLY A 266 -59.97 -15.55 48.67
C GLY A 266 -59.66 -15.46 50.16
N LEU A 267 -58.43 -15.80 50.55
CA LEU A 267 -58.01 -15.77 51.95
C LEU A 267 -57.43 -14.41 52.35
N GLY A 268 -56.75 -13.71 51.43
CA GLY A 268 -56.18 -12.38 51.66
C GLY A 268 -54.78 -12.22 51.07
N TRP A 269 -54.17 -11.07 51.34
CA TRP A 269 -52.79 -10.75 50.95
C TRP A 269 -51.81 -11.25 52.01
N VAL A 270 -50.79 -12.00 51.60
CA VAL A 270 -49.72 -12.51 52.47
C VAL A 270 -48.35 -12.15 51.88
N ASP A 271 -47.34 -11.95 52.73
CA ASP A 271 -45.96 -11.77 52.25
C ASP A 271 -45.52 -13.02 51.46
N LEU A 272 -45.02 -12.83 50.24
CA LEU A 272 -44.59 -13.94 49.38
C LEU A 272 -43.47 -14.78 50.01
N LYS A 273 -42.70 -14.24 50.97
CA LYS A 273 -41.71 -15.01 51.75
C LYS A 273 -42.34 -16.14 52.56
N ALA A 274 -43.64 -16.07 52.84
CA ALA A 274 -44.38 -17.14 53.50
C ALA A 274 -44.68 -18.33 52.55
N LEU A 275 -44.47 -18.17 51.25
CA LEU A 275 -44.84 -19.12 50.19
C LEU A 275 -43.61 -19.78 49.51
N LYS A 276 -43.77 -21.03 49.07
CA LYS A 276 -42.75 -21.78 48.32
C LYS A 276 -43.36 -22.45 47.07
N THR A 277 -42.76 -22.23 45.89
CA THR A 277 -43.15 -22.82 44.59
C THR A 277 -42.16 -23.95 44.17
N ALA A 278 -42.55 -24.85 43.26
CA ALA A 278 -41.69 -25.93 42.75
C ALA A 278 -40.95 -25.50 41.46
N GLU A 279 -39.61 -25.56 41.43
CA GLU A 279 -38.77 -25.08 40.31
C GLU A 279 -38.54 -26.16 39.23
N ARG A 280 -38.59 -25.79 37.94
CA ARG A 280 -38.22 -26.63 36.77
C ARG A 280 -37.44 -25.78 35.75
N LYS A 281 -36.50 -26.38 35.02
CA LYS A 281 -35.64 -25.69 34.05
C LYS A 281 -36.12 -25.95 32.61
N ALA A 282 -36.53 -24.91 31.89
CA ALA A 282 -36.82 -25.02 30.46
C ALA A 282 -35.52 -25.16 29.65
N VAL A 283 -35.50 -26.06 28.67
CA VAL A 283 -34.37 -26.31 27.77
C VAL A 283 -34.87 -26.56 26.35
N ALA A 284 -34.01 -26.47 25.35
CA ALA A 284 -34.37 -26.79 23.96
C ALA A 284 -33.15 -27.37 23.22
N TYR A 285 -33.09 -28.69 23.13
CA TYR A 285 -32.08 -29.41 22.33
C TYR A 285 -32.56 -30.84 22.05
N SER A 286 -31.98 -31.51 21.06
CA SER A 286 -32.30 -32.91 20.75
C SER A 286 -31.23 -33.86 21.30
N ALA A 287 -31.63 -35.07 21.68
CA ALA A 287 -30.74 -36.12 22.18
C ALA A 287 -31.17 -37.50 21.66
N TYR A 288 -30.23 -38.44 21.55
CA TYR A 288 -30.54 -39.83 21.23
C TYR A 288 -30.78 -40.63 22.52
N ILE A 289 -31.82 -41.47 22.51
CA ILE A 289 -32.01 -42.48 23.55
C ILE A 289 -31.09 -43.66 23.23
N THR A 290 -30.10 -43.89 24.08
CA THR A 290 -29.02 -44.87 23.83
C THR A 290 -29.03 -46.03 24.81
N SER A 291 -30.00 -46.06 25.73
CA SER A 291 -30.20 -47.12 26.71
C SER A 291 -31.68 -47.47 26.87
N GLY A 292 -32.01 -48.75 26.75
CA GLY A 292 -33.40 -49.22 26.75
C GLY A 292 -33.99 -49.58 28.13
N GLY A 293 -33.23 -49.44 29.20
CA GLY A 293 -33.58 -49.96 30.53
C GLY A 293 -34.26 -48.98 31.49
N TYR A 294 -34.68 -47.79 31.04
CA TYR A 294 -35.19 -46.73 31.92
C TYR A 294 -36.71 -46.53 31.78
N GLU A 295 -37.35 -46.08 32.86
CA GLU A 295 -38.76 -45.72 32.89
C GLU A 295 -39.00 -44.35 32.25
N ILE A 296 -40.24 -44.16 31.78
CA ILE A 296 -40.76 -42.90 31.26
C ILE A 296 -42.00 -42.54 32.10
N ASP A 297 -41.99 -41.40 32.79
CA ASP A 297 -42.96 -41.03 33.83
C ASP A 297 -43.72 -39.72 33.51
N SER A 298 -44.85 -39.48 34.18
CA SER A 298 -45.69 -38.28 34.02
C SER A 298 -45.12 -37.03 34.70
N LEU A 299 -44.29 -37.22 35.73
CA LEU A 299 -43.54 -36.20 36.47
C LEU A 299 -42.14 -36.76 36.78
N PRO A 300 -41.15 -35.91 37.15
CA PRO A 300 -39.88 -36.41 37.66
C PRO A 300 -40.09 -37.41 38.80
N TRP A 301 -39.35 -38.51 38.76
CA TRP A 301 -39.50 -39.59 39.72
C TRP A 301 -39.30 -39.08 41.16
N GLY A 302 -40.26 -39.38 42.04
CA GLY A 302 -40.27 -38.93 43.43
C GLY A 302 -41.02 -37.61 43.69
N GLU A 303 -41.49 -36.88 42.66
CA GLU A 303 -42.42 -35.76 42.86
C GLU A 303 -43.82 -36.26 43.26
N PRO A 304 -44.49 -35.62 44.25
CA PRO A 304 -45.86 -36.01 44.63
C PRO A 304 -46.81 -35.99 43.42
N GLY A 305 -47.36 -37.17 43.08
CA GLY A 305 -48.30 -37.35 41.96
C GLY A 305 -47.72 -37.93 40.66
N TYR A 306 -46.46 -38.39 40.64
CA TYR A 306 -45.87 -39.04 39.45
C TYR A 306 -46.52 -40.41 39.13
N ALA A 307 -46.55 -40.79 37.84
CA ALA A 307 -47.09 -42.07 37.34
C ALA A 307 -46.33 -42.57 36.11
N LEU A 308 -46.11 -43.90 36.02
CA LEU A 308 -45.41 -44.56 34.91
C LEU A 308 -46.22 -44.50 33.60
N ILE A 309 -45.56 -44.12 32.50
CA ILE A 309 -46.12 -44.02 31.14
C ILE A 309 -45.55 -45.10 30.21
N GLY A 310 -44.27 -45.48 30.36
CA GLY A 310 -43.63 -46.48 29.49
C GLY A 310 -42.15 -46.72 29.78
N TYR A 311 -41.43 -47.33 28.83
CA TYR A 311 -39.99 -47.66 28.96
C TYR A 311 -39.19 -47.19 27.74
N THR A 312 -37.92 -46.83 27.94
CA THR A 312 -37.03 -46.30 26.89
C THR A 312 -36.64 -47.32 25.82
N SER A 313 -36.82 -48.62 26.06
CA SER A 313 -36.60 -49.69 25.07
C SER A 313 -37.40 -49.49 23.77
N ALA A 314 -38.60 -48.91 23.84
CA ALA A 314 -39.44 -48.60 22.68
C ALA A 314 -38.87 -47.44 21.81
N HIS A 315 -37.87 -46.72 22.32
CA HIS A 315 -37.29 -45.54 21.70
C HIS A 315 -35.76 -45.63 21.53
N LEU A 316 -35.16 -46.81 21.70
CA LEU A 316 -33.71 -47.01 21.56
C LEU A 316 -33.22 -46.62 20.16
N GLY A 317 -32.13 -45.86 20.09
CA GLY A 317 -31.52 -45.35 18.87
C GLY A 317 -32.25 -44.17 18.22
N LYS A 318 -33.42 -43.76 18.75
CA LYS A 318 -34.20 -42.64 18.20
C LYS A 318 -33.73 -41.30 18.78
N GLN A 319 -33.74 -40.27 17.94
CA GLN A 319 -33.59 -38.89 18.36
C GLN A 319 -34.91 -38.36 18.93
N VAL A 320 -34.84 -37.64 20.04
CA VAL A 320 -35.99 -37.00 20.71
C VAL A 320 -35.61 -35.59 21.13
N ASP A 321 -36.61 -34.72 21.27
CA ASP A 321 -36.43 -33.34 21.71
C ASP A 321 -36.61 -33.23 23.22
N ILE A 322 -35.71 -32.50 23.88
CA ILE A 322 -35.73 -32.24 25.32
C ILE A 322 -36.20 -30.81 25.53
N THR A 323 -37.29 -30.66 26.28
CA THR A 323 -37.96 -29.38 26.49
C THR A 323 -37.91 -28.89 27.94
N PHE A 324 -37.74 -29.81 28.90
CA PHE A 324 -37.58 -29.47 30.32
C PHE A 324 -36.58 -30.39 31.01
N GLU A 325 -35.93 -29.87 32.05
CA GLU A 325 -35.15 -30.63 33.02
C GLU A 325 -35.69 -30.37 34.43
N SER A 326 -35.66 -31.42 35.25
CA SER A 326 -35.88 -31.31 36.69
C SER A 326 -34.84 -30.38 37.31
N ALA A 327 -35.15 -29.76 38.46
CA ALA A 327 -34.26 -28.80 39.09
C ALA A 327 -32.88 -29.40 39.47
N ASP A 328 -32.82 -30.70 39.76
CA ASP A 328 -31.58 -31.43 40.03
C ASP A 328 -30.88 -31.97 38.75
N GLY A 329 -31.51 -31.78 37.59
CA GLY A 329 -31.05 -32.22 36.28
C GLY A 329 -31.06 -33.74 36.07
N ASN A 330 -31.66 -34.52 36.98
CA ASN A 330 -31.63 -35.99 36.89
C ASN A 330 -32.64 -36.57 35.91
N TYR A 331 -33.72 -35.84 35.63
CA TYR A 331 -34.77 -36.22 34.70
C TYR A 331 -34.96 -35.16 33.62
N LYS A 332 -35.18 -35.62 32.39
CA LYS A 332 -35.39 -34.83 31.17
C LYS A 332 -36.77 -35.13 30.60
N TYR A 333 -37.52 -34.10 30.23
CA TYR A 333 -38.82 -34.26 29.58
C TYR A 333 -38.63 -34.36 28.07
N ALA A 334 -38.95 -35.53 27.52
CA ALA A 334 -38.72 -35.85 26.12
C ALA A 334 -40.02 -35.82 25.30
N SER A 335 -39.88 -35.41 24.04
CA SER A 335 -40.92 -35.50 23.01
C SER A 335 -40.35 -36.10 21.72
N SER A 336 -41.17 -36.85 21.00
CA SER A 336 -40.83 -37.42 19.69
C SER A 336 -41.85 -36.94 18.66
N ASN A 337 -41.38 -36.29 17.59
CA ASN A 337 -42.23 -35.70 16.54
C ASN A 337 -43.32 -34.77 17.09
N GLY A 338 -42.96 -33.89 18.05
CA GLY A 338 -43.88 -32.94 18.68
C GLY A 338 -44.89 -33.55 19.67
N LYS A 339 -44.87 -34.87 19.87
CA LYS A 339 -45.71 -35.55 20.87
C LYS A 339 -44.87 -35.86 22.12
N ALA A 340 -45.33 -35.41 23.28
CA ALA A 340 -44.70 -35.72 24.54
C ALA A 340 -44.67 -37.24 24.80
N ILE A 341 -43.50 -37.77 25.17
CA ILE A 341 -43.34 -39.18 25.57
C ILE A 341 -43.26 -39.30 27.10
N GLY A 342 -42.67 -38.33 27.80
CA GLY A 342 -42.67 -38.24 29.28
C GLY A 342 -41.32 -37.82 29.87
N TRP A 343 -41.21 -37.85 31.20
CA TRP A 343 -39.97 -37.62 31.95
C TRP A 343 -39.13 -38.88 31.97
N VAL A 344 -37.86 -38.76 31.66
CA VAL A 344 -36.94 -39.89 31.52
C VAL A 344 -35.65 -39.58 32.26
N ASP A 345 -35.07 -40.58 32.93
CA ASP A 345 -33.77 -40.45 33.59
C ASP A 345 -32.68 -40.00 32.59
N LYS A 346 -31.86 -39.03 32.98
CA LYS A 346 -30.78 -38.47 32.15
C LYS A 346 -29.83 -39.54 31.61
N ARG A 347 -29.66 -40.65 32.34
CA ARG A 347 -28.78 -41.76 31.96
C ARG A 347 -29.30 -42.58 30.78
N ALA A 348 -30.54 -42.37 30.33
CA ALA A 348 -31.05 -42.98 29.11
C ALA A 348 -30.54 -42.30 27.83
N PHE A 349 -29.97 -41.09 27.95
CA PHE A 349 -29.63 -40.24 26.82
C PHE A 349 -28.12 -40.14 26.58
N GLY A 350 -27.76 -39.92 25.32
CA GLY A 350 -26.41 -39.53 24.90
C GLY A 350 -25.60 -40.67 24.30
N LEU A 351 -24.89 -40.37 23.21
CA LEU A 351 -23.90 -41.28 22.62
C LEU A 351 -22.68 -41.35 23.54
N THR A 352 -22.09 -42.53 23.67
CA THR A 352 -20.83 -42.71 24.41
C THR A 352 -19.63 -42.63 23.47
N GLY A 353 -18.51 -42.09 23.95
CA GLY A 353 -17.29 -41.92 23.16
C GLY A 353 -17.18 -40.54 22.50
N THR A 354 -15.97 -40.16 22.11
CA THR A 354 -15.68 -38.91 21.39
C THR A 354 -15.91 -39.08 19.89
N GLU A 355 -16.46 -38.04 19.27
CA GLU A 355 -16.57 -37.96 17.81
C GLU A 355 -15.19 -38.14 17.19
N LYS A 356 -15.07 -39.09 16.26
CA LYS A 356 -13.79 -39.42 15.62
C LYS A 356 -13.98 -39.71 14.15
N VAL A 357 -13.00 -39.28 13.37
CA VAL A 357 -12.82 -39.71 12.00
C VAL A 357 -12.33 -41.16 11.99
N SER A 358 -12.88 -42.01 11.13
CA SER A 358 -12.43 -43.38 10.92
C SER A 358 -12.76 -43.88 9.52
N PHE A 359 -12.26 -45.07 9.19
CA PHE A 359 -12.53 -45.73 7.91
C PHE A 359 -13.35 -46.99 8.14
N LEU A 360 -14.25 -47.31 7.20
CA LEU A 360 -15.07 -48.50 7.28
C LEU A 360 -14.38 -49.71 6.63
N GLN A 361 -14.62 -50.91 7.18
CA GLN A 361 -14.14 -52.19 6.67
C GLN A 361 -15.19 -53.29 6.82
N GLY A 362 -14.94 -54.42 6.13
CA GLY A 362 -15.60 -55.69 6.39
C GLY A 362 -17.05 -55.79 5.85
N PRO A 363 -17.70 -56.95 6.06
CA PRO A 363 -19.02 -57.26 5.51
C PRO A 363 -20.18 -56.80 6.41
N TYR A 364 -20.06 -55.66 7.09
CA TYR A 364 -21.07 -55.19 8.05
C TYR A 364 -22.15 -54.32 7.38
N SER A 365 -23.37 -54.36 7.93
CA SER A 365 -24.49 -53.52 7.48
C SER A 365 -24.49 -52.14 8.15
N ILE A 366 -24.99 -51.15 7.41
CA ILE A 366 -25.41 -49.84 7.92
C ILE A 366 -26.94 -49.87 7.98
N ASP A 367 -27.51 -49.58 9.14
CA ASP A 367 -28.94 -49.73 9.46
C ASP A 367 -29.56 -48.43 10.02
N THR A 368 -30.88 -48.27 9.95
CA THR A 368 -31.58 -47.05 10.45
C THR A 368 -31.62 -46.93 11.98
N LEU A 369 -31.49 -48.06 12.68
CA LEU A 369 -31.44 -48.17 14.15
C LEU A 369 -30.39 -49.24 14.52
N PRO A 370 -29.89 -49.29 15.76
CA PRO A 370 -29.01 -50.36 16.21
C PRO A 370 -29.62 -51.73 15.92
N TRP A 371 -28.81 -52.63 15.37
CA TRP A 371 -29.26 -53.93 14.88
C TRP A 371 -30.00 -54.72 15.97
N GLY A 372 -31.17 -55.27 15.62
CA GLY A 372 -32.05 -55.98 16.56
C GLY A 372 -33.07 -55.11 17.31
N THR A 373 -33.06 -53.78 17.14
CA THR A 373 -34.07 -52.88 17.73
C THR A 373 -35.40 -52.96 16.95
N PRO A 374 -36.56 -53.12 17.60
CA PRO A 374 -37.86 -53.15 16.89
C PRO A 374 -38.04 -51.96 15.94
N GLY A 375 -38.19 -52.24 14.64
CA GLY A 375 -38.37 -51.24 13.59
C GLY A 375 -37.09 -50.80 12.84
N TYR A 376 -35.94 -51.45 13.05
CA TYR A 376 -34.73 -51.20 12.24
C TYR A 376 -34.91 -51.63 10.77
N ALA A 377 -34.23 -50.94 9.86
CA ALA A 377 -34.23 -51.22 8.42
C ALA A 377 -32.83 -51.06 7.83
N TYR A 378 -32.51 -51.86 6.81
CA TYR A 378 -31.22 -51.84 6.11
C TYR A 378 -31.04 -50.58 5.24
N VAL A 379 -29.85 -49.98 5.26
CA VAL A 379 -29.50 -48.78 4.49
C VAL A 379 -28.39 -49.03 3.46
N GLY A 380 -27.34 -49.79 3.79
CA GLY A 380 -26.21 -50.04 2.88
C GLY A 380 -25.10 -50.92 3.48
N ALA A 381 -24.04 -51.20 2.71
CA ALA A 381 -22.92 -52.03 3.16
C ALA A 381 -21.68 -51.19 3.52
N ALA A 382 -20.96 -51.57 4.56
CA ALA A 382 -19.72 -50.89 4.98
C ALA A 382 -18.63 -50.90 3.91
N GLY A 383 -18.56 -51.97 3.09
CA GLY A 383 -17.58 -52.12 2.00
C GLY A 383 -17.74 -51.09 0.88
N ASP A 384 -18.95 -50.54 0.68
CA ASP A 384 -19.19 -49.47 -0.30
C ASP A 384 -18.48 -48.17 0.10
N TYR A 385 -18.03 -48.09 1.36
CA TYR A 385 -17.32 -46.97 1.96
C TYR A 385 -15.88 -47.36 2.38
N ALA A 386 -15.35 -48.47 1.88
CA ALA A 386 -13.99 -48.91 2.20
C ALA A 386 -12.95 -47.90 1.67
N GLY A 387 -12.09 -47.42 2.56
CA GLY A 387 -11.11 -46.38 2.24
C GLY A 387 -11.69 -44.95 2.14
N ILE A 388 -13.00 -44.78 2.39
CA ILE A 388 -13.65 -43.47 2.49
C ILE A 388 -13.71 -43.06 3.97
N GLU A 389 -13.35 -41.80 4.23
CA GLU A 389 -13.40 -41.19 5.55
C GLU A 389 -14.86 -40.99 6.01
N VAL A 390 -15.22 -41.52 7.18
CA VAL A 390 -16.50 -41.27 7.84
C VAL A 390 -16.31 -40.72 9.24
N THR A 391 -17.29 -39.97 9.73
CA THR A 391 -17.31 -39.47 11.10
C THR A 391 -18.15 -40.38 11.98
N VAL A 392 -17.53 -41.00 12.97
CA VAL A 392 -18.18 -41.76 14.03
C VAL A 392 -18.65 -40.77 15.09
N LYS A 393 -19.95 -40.50 15.16
CA LYS A 393 -20.55 -39.54 16.10
C LYS A 393 -20.59 -40.05 17.54
N GLY A 394 -20.47 -41.35 17.73
CA GLY A 394 -20.41 -42.02 19.03
C GLY A 394 -21.12 -43.39 18.99
N THR A 395 -21.16 -44.08 20.12
CA THR A 395 -21.70 -45.44 20.25
C THR A 395 -22.91 -45.52 21.17
N THR A 396 -23.65 -46.63 21.08
CA THR A 396 -24.61 -47.06 22.12
C THR A 396 -23.87 -47.28 23.45
N GLN A 397 -24.55 -47.17 24.60
CA GLN A 397 -23.90 -47.31 25.92
C GLN A 397 -23.14 -48.63 26.13
N ASN A 398 -23.55 -49.70 25.47
CA ASN A 398 -22.87 -51.00 25.51
C ASN A 398 -21.69 -51.11 24.51
N GLY A 399 -21.44 -50.07 23.71
CA GLY A 399 -20.33 -49.98 22.76
C GLY A 399 -20.46 -50.85 21.51
N LEU A 400 -21.59 -51.56 21.32
CA LEU A 400 -21.76 -52.53 20.24
C LEU A 400 -21.99 -51.89 18.87
N TYR A 401 -22.73 -50.78 18.84
CA TYR A 401 -23.09 -50.09 17.60
C TYR A 401 -22.64 -48.64 17.64
N ALA A 402 -22.21 -48.14 16.49
CA ALA A 402 -21.73 -46.77 16.28
C ALA A 402 -22.64 -46.04 15.29
N LEU A 403 -22.94 -44.77 15.53
CA LEU A 403 -23.60 -43.92 14.55
C LEU A 403 -22.54 -43.27 13.65
N VAL A 404 -22.62 -43.51 12.35
CA VAL A 404 -21.67 -42.97 11.37
C VAL A 404 -22.34 -41.96 10.44
N SER A 405 -21.59 -40.95 10.06
CA SER A 405 -22.01 -39.88 9.16
C SER A 405 -20.95 -39.56 8.11
N LYS A 406 -21.38 -39.00 6.98
CA LYS A 406 -20.51 -38.47 5.94
C LYS A 406 -21.00 -37.08 5.57
N ASP A 407 -20.08 -36.12 5.55
CA ASP A 407 -20.36 -34.72 5.21
C ASP A 407 -21.52 -34.12 6.04
N GLY A 408 -21.55 -34.47 7.32
CA GLY A 408 -22.58 -34.02 8.28
C GLY A 408 -23.91 -34.78 8.20
N LYS A 409 -24.13 -35.62 7.18
CA LYS A 409 -25.34 -36.44 7.03
C LYS A 409 -25.16 -37.82 7.65
N ASP A 410 -26.08 -38.23 8.51
CA ASP A 410 -26.09 -39.56 9.12
C ASP A 410 -26.30 -40.63 8.03
N LEU A 411 -25.34 -41.55 7.94
CA LEU A 411 -25.44 -42.73 7.07
C LEU A 411 -26.25 -43.83 7.75
N GLY A 412 -26.09 -43.98 9.07
CA GLY A 412 -26.83 -44.95 9.88
C GLY A 412 -25.98 -45.55 11.00
N TRP A 413 -26.56 -46.52 11.69
CA TRP A 413 -25.92 -47.31 12.74
C TRP A 413 -25.18 -48.50 12.14
N ILE A 414 -23.96 -48.73 12.58
CA ILE A 414 -23.09 -49.82 12.12
C ILE A 414 -22.53 -50.59 13.31
N ASP A 415 -22.21 -51.86 13.12
CA ASP A 415 -21.43 -52.63 14.09
C ASP A 415 -20.06 -51.98 14.32
N ASN A 416 -19.70 -51.75 15.59
CA ASN A 416 -18.49 -51.01 15.95
C ASN A 416 -17.19 -51.72 15.49
N ARG A 417 -17.24 -53.02 15.15
CA ARG A 417 -16.11 -53.77 14.57
C ARG A 417 -15.79 -53.39 13.12
N ALA A 418 -16.70 -52.71 12.44
CA ALA A 418 -16.51 -52.21 11.08
C ALA A 418 -15.61 -50.96 11.00
N ILE A 419 -15.26 -50.37 12.15
CA ILE A 419 -14.53 -49.11 12.24
C ILE A 419 -13.04 -49.40 12.41
N THR A 420 -12.19 -48.84 11.52
CA THR A 420 -10.73 -49.02 11.53
C THR A 420 -9.98 -47.72 11.79
N ASN A 421 -8.76 -47.87 12.29
CA ASN A 421 -7.80 -46.77 12.50
C ASN A 421 -6.81 -46.65 11.32
N MET A 422 -7.25 -46.80 10.07
CA MET A 422 -6.38 -46.58 8.92
C MET A 422 -5.88 -45.12 8.94
N LYS A 423 -4.58 -44.93 8.72
CA LYS A 423 -3.88 -43.66 8.89
C LYS A 423 -3.25 -43.25 7.56
N ALA A 424 -3.99 -42.49 6.76
CA ALA A 424 -3.56 -41.94 5.48
C ALA A 424 -3.95 -40.46 5.39
N THR A 425 -3.18 -39.69 4.63
CA THR A 425 -3.42 -38.26 4.41
C THR A 425 -4.15 -38.08 3.07
N PRO A 426 -5.35 -37.49 3.04
CA PRO A 426 -6.00 -37.14 1.78
C PRO A 426 -5.21 -36.04 1.06
N VAL A 427 -5.03 -36.21 -0.24
CA VAL A 427 -4.35 -35.26 -1.13
C VAL A 427 -5.15 -35.10 -2.43
N ASN A 428 -4.87 -34.06 -3.20
CA ASN A 428 -5.52 -33.84 -4.49
C ASN A 428 -4.56 -33.15 -5.46
N TYR A 429 -3.77 -33.95 -6.16
CA TYR A 429 -2.88 -33.47 -7.21
C TYR A 429 -2.63 -34.58 -8.23
N SER A 430 -2.25 -34.23 -9.46
CA SER A 430 -1.92 -35.21 -10.49
C SER A 430 -0.42 -35.46 -10.57
N ALA A 431 -0.03 -36.70 -10.87
CA ALA A 431 1.36 -37.12 -11.02
C ALA A 431 1.52 -38.05 -12.23
N TYR A 432 2.72 -38.12 -12.80
CA TYR A 432 3.03 -39.08 -13.87
C TYR A 432 3.68 -40.33 -13.29
N ILE A 433 3.23 -41.50 -13.74
CA ILE A 433 3.93 -42.76 -13.47
C ILE A 433 5.10 -42.86 -14.44
N THR A 434 6.33 -42.83 -13.92
CA THR A 434 7.56 -42.76 -14.70
C THR A 434 8.43 -44.01 -14.58
N SER A 435 7.99 -45.00 -13.79
CA SER A 435 8.65 -46.30 -13.64
C SER A 435 7.64 -47.45 -13.63
N GLY A 436 7.87 -48.45 -14.48
CA GLY A 436 6.96 -49.58 -14.71
C GLY A 436 7.17 -50.79 -13.81
N GLY A 437 8.14 -50.74 -12.88
CA GLY A 437 8.58 -51.89 -12.09
C GLY A 437 7.89 -52.07 -10.73
N TYR A 438 6.82 -51.33 -10.44
CA TYR A 438 6.18 -51.33 -9.12
C TYR A 438 4.79 -51.99 -9.15
N GLU A 439 4.39 -52.52 -8.00
CA GLU A 439 3.06 -53.11 -7.78
C GLU A 439 2.01 -52.03 -7.53
N ILE A 440 0.77 -52.37 -7.85
CA ILE A 440 -0.44 -51.62 -7.51
C ILE A 440 -1.28 -52.52 -6.61
N ASP A 441 -1.48 -52.13 -5.36
CA ASP A 441 -2.05 -52.97 -4.29
C ASP A 441 -3.39 -52.42 -3.75
N SER A 442 -4.20 -53.27 -3.13
CA SER A 442 -5.48 -52.87 -2.51
C SER A 442 -5.29 -52.08 -1.20
N LEU A 443 -4.15 -52.25 -0.53
CA LEU A 443 -3.69 -51.53 0.65
C LEU A 443 -2.19 -51.19 0.50
N PRO A 444 -1.62 -50.24 1.27
CA PRO A 444 -0.19 -50.01 1.26
C PRO A 444 0.57 -51.31 1.55
N TRP A 445 1.60 -51.57 0.75
CA TRP A 445 2.39 -52.79 0.83
C TRP A 445 2.90 -53.03 2.25
N GLY A 446 2.70 -54.25 2.77
CA GLY A 446 3.04 -54.63 4.14
C GLY A 446 1.93 -54.45 5.18
N THR A 447 0.77 -53.89 4.81
CA THR A 447 -0.42 -53.89 5.67
C THR A 447 -1.03 -55.30 5.73
N PRO A 448 -1.45 -55.83 6.90
CA PRO A 448 -2.16 -57.11 6.95
C PRO A 448 -3.33 -57.16 5.96
N ASP A 449 -3.47 -58.28 5.26
CA ASP A 449 -4.55 -58.57 4.29
C ASP A 449 -4.54 -57.75 2.98
N PHE A 450 -3.42 -57.11 2.60
CA PHE A 450 -3.29 -56.49 1.28
C PHE A 450 -3.30 -57.52 0.12
N THR A 451 -3.78 -57.11 -1.04
CA THR A 451 -3.84 -57.94 -2.27
C THR A 451 -3.35 -57.17 -3.49
N LEU A 452 -2.63 -57.85 -4.38
CA LEU A 452 -2.13 -57.28 -5.64
C LEU A 452 -3.29 -57.01 -6.62
N VAL A 453 -3.35 -55.79 -7.15
CA VAL A 453 -4.35 -55.34 -8.14
C VAL A 453 -3.75 -55.27 -9.54
N GLY A 454 -2.46 -54.92 -9.68
CA GLY A 454 -1.77 -54.84 -10.97
C GLY A 454 -0.34 -54.32 -10.87
N TYR A 455 0.24 -53.91 -12.01
CA TYR A 455 1.60 -53.36 -12.09
C TYR A 455 1.63 -52.00 -12.79
N THR A 456 2.57 -51.14 -12.38
CA THR A 456 2.73 -49.78 -12.92
C THR A 456 3.17 -49.75 -14.39
N SER A 457 3.69 -50.86 -14.93
CA SER A 457 4.02 -51.01 -16.35
C SER A 457 2.84 -50.72 -17.28
N GLY A 458 1.60 -51.03 -16.87
CA GLY A 458 0.39 -50.70 -17.64
C GLY A 458 -0.02 -49.22 -17.60
N GLN A 459 0.66 -48.42 -16.77
CA GLN A 459 0.40 -47.00 -16.56
C GLN A 459 1.63 -46.12 -16.84
N LEU A 460 2.73 -46.68 -17.39
CA LEU A 460 3.95 -45.93 -17.65
C LEU A 460 3.69 -44.73 -18.58
N GLY A 461 4.23 -43.57 -18.23
CA GLY A 461 4.07 -42.31 -18.95
C GLY A 461 2.70 -41.64 -18.81
N LYS A 462 1.73 -42.28 -18.13
CA LYS A 462 0.38 -41.71 -17.94
C LYS A 462 0.34 -40.80 -16.72
N GLN A 463 -0.47 -39.75 -16.84
CA GLN A 463 -0.88 -38.91 -15.71
C GLN A 463 -1.99 -39.63 -14.93
N VAL A 464 -1.89 -39.61 -13.61
CA VAL A 464 -2.87 -40.19 -12.68
C VAL A 464 -3.15 -39.19 -11.57
N ASP A 465 -4.34 -39.26 -10.98
CA ASP A 465 -4.72 -38.44 -9.83
C ASP A 465 -4.33 -39.14 -8.54
N VAL A 466 -3.56 -38.45 -7.69
CA VAL A 466 -3.19 -38.92 -6.35
C VAL A 466 -4.25 -38.41 -5.38
N LEU A 467 -4.92 -39.36 -4.72
CA LEU A 467 -6.05 -39.10 -3.83
C LEU A 467 -5.66 -39.23 -2.35
N TYR A 468 -4.70 -40.11 -2.03
CA TYR A 468 -4.21 -40.31 -0.67
C TYR A 468 -2.73 -40.66 -0.66
N GLU A 469 -2.05 -40.32 0.43
CA GLU A 469 -0.68 -40.77 0.73
C GLU A 469 -0.65 -41.50 2.07
N SER A 470 0.19 -42.54 2.17
CA SER A 470 0.43 -43.24 3.44
C SER A 470 1.15 -42.30 4.43
N LEU A 471 0.99 -42.52 5.74
CA LEU A 471 1.62 -41.66 6.76
C LEU A 471 3.16 -41.58 6.66
N ASP A 472 3.81 -42.64 6.20
CA ASP A 472 5.26 -42.68 5.96
C ASP A 472 5.65 -42.07 4.59
N GLY A 473 4.66 -41.61 3.83
CA GLY A 473 4.78 -41.03 2.50
C GLY A 473 5.23 -42.01 1.43
N ASN A 474 5.37 -43.31 1.73
CA ASN A 474 5.96 -44.28 0.83
C ASN A 474 5.00 -44.82 -0.22
N TYR A 475 3.69 -44.69 -0.04
CA TYR A 475 2.68 -45.19 -0.95
C TYR A 475 1.63 -44.13 -1.26
N LYS A 476 1.14 -44.14 -2.50
CA LYS A 476 0.17 -43.20 -3.04
C LYS A 476 -1.03 -43.98 -3.57
N TYR A 477 -2.24 -43.64 -3.14
CA TYR A 477 -3.46 -44.18 -3.72
C TYR A 477 -3.88 -43.36 -4.92
N VAL A 478 -4.04 -44.01 -6.06
CA VAL A 478 -4.19 -43.30 -7.34
C VAL A 478 -5.40 -43.74 -8.15
N SER A 479 -5.90 -42.80 -8.96
CA SER A 479 -6.96 -42.96 -9.94
C SER A 479 -6.43 -42.70 -11.34
N SER A 480 -6.82 -43.53 -12.30
CA SER A 480 -6.47 -43.38 -13.72
C SER A 480 -7.75 -43.36 -14.55
N GLY A 481 -7.99 -42.26 -15.28
CA GLY A 481 -9.22 -42.07 -16.05
C GLY A 481 -10.50 -42.01 -15.20
N GLY A 482 -10.41 -41.47 -13.99
CA GLY A 482 -11.53 -41.35 -13.05
C GLY A 482 -11.89 -42.63 -12.29
N LYS A 483 -11.12 -43.72 -12.48
CA LYS A 483 -11.28 -44.97 -11.74
C LYS A 483 -10.09 -45.19 -10.80
N SER A 484 -10.36 -45.39 -9.52
CA SER A 484 -9.34 -45.78 -8.54
C SER A 484 -8.72 -47.13 -8.92
N ILE A 485 -7.39 -47.18 -8.95
CA ILE A 485 -6.63 -48.36 -9.39
C ILE A 485 -5.80 -49.01 -8.28
N GLY A 486 -5.50 -48.31 -7.18
CA GLY A 486 -4.84 -48.90 -6.00
C GLY A 486 -3.74 -48.04 -5.39
N TRP A 487 -3.07 -48.58 -4.37
CA TRP A 487 -1.88 -48.04 -3.71
C TRP A 487 -0.63 -48.41 -4.50
N VAL A 488 0.25 -47.43 -4.70
CA VAL A 488 1.46 -47.58 -5.51
C VAL A 488 2.63 -46.97 -4.77
N ASP A 489 3.79 -47.61 -4.81
CA ASP A 489 5.02 -47.07 -4.22
C ASP A 489 5.36 -45.68 -4.78
N LYS A 490 5.73 -44.73 -3.91
CA LYS A 490 6.07 -43.34 -4.28
C LYS A 490 7.15 -43.27 -5.35
N ARG A 491 8.05 -44.26 -5.40
CA ARG A 491 9.17 -44.33 -6.35
C ARG A 491 8.72 -44.64 -7.78
N ALA A 492 7.46 -45.03 -7.97
CA ALA A 492 6.87 -45.16 -9.30
C ALA A 492 6.54 -43.80 -9.95
N PHE A 493 6.49 -42.73 -9.15
CA PHE A 493 6.03 -41.42 -9.56
C PHE A 493 7.18 -40.42 -9.71
N GLY A 494 6.97 -39.46 -10.61
CA GLY A 494 7.75 -38.24 -10.69
C GLY A 494 8.71 -38.22 -11.87
N LEU A 495 8.74 -37.07 -12.56
CA LEU A 495 9.76 -36.79 -13.57
C LEU A 495 11.10 -36.54 -12.86
N THR A 496 12.19 -37.04 -13.45
CA THR A 496 13.55 -36.76 -12.97
C THR A 496 14.14 -35.56 -13.69
N GLY A 497 14.90 -34.74 -12.96
CA GLY A 497 15.51 -33.50 -13.46
C GLY A 497 14.67 -32.26 -13.15
N THR A 498 15.29 -31.09 -13.21
CA THR A 498 14.63 -29.80 -12.99
C THR A 498 13.94 -29.35 -14.28
N GLU A 499 12.77 -28.73 -14.15
CA GLU A 499 12.13 -28.02 -15.24
C GLU A 499 13.11 -27.04 -15.86
N LYS A 500 13.30 -27.14 -17.18
CA LYS A 500 14.23 -26.30 -17.91
C LYS A 500 13.70 -25.97 -19.28
N THR A 501 14.14 -24.83 -19.77
CA THR A 501 13.82 -24.37 -21.11
C THR A 501 14.90 -24.83 -22.07
N SER A 502 14.49 -25.45 -23.16
CA SER A 502 15.40 -26.09 -24.12
C SER A 502 14.88 -25.94 -25.56
N PHE A 503 15.73 -26.29 -26.51
CA PHE A 503 15.42 -26.27 -27.94
C PHE A 503 15.39 -27.70 -28.48
N LEU A 504 14.53 -27.94 -29.46
CA LEU A 504 14.41 -29.25 -30.11
C LEU A 504 15.29 -29.33 -31.36
N GLN A 505 15.91 -30.50 -31.57
CA GLN A 505 16.76 -30.80 -32.72
C GLN A 505 16.43 -32.16 -33.34
N GLY A 506 16.86 -32.33 -34.60
CA GLY A 506 16.79 -33.59 -35.32
C GLY A 506 15.38 -33.97 -35.80
N THR A 507 15.19 -35.26 -36.10
CA THR A 507 13.97 -35.82 -36.71
C THR A 507 13.22 -36.76 -35.77
N TYR A 508 13.40 -36.62 -34.46
CA TYR A 508 12.77 -37.47 -33.45
C TYR A 508 11.24 -37.27 -33.40
N SER A 509 10.49 -38.32 -33.06
CA SER A 509 9.05 -38.24 -32.86
C SER A 509 8.69 -37.64 -31.51
N ILE A 510 7.60 -36.88 -31.48
CA ILE A 510 6.88 -36.48 -30.28
C ILE A 510 5.64 -37.38 -30.22
N ASP A 511 5.45 -38.07 -29.10
CA ASP A 511 4.46 -39.14 -28.92
C ASP A 511 3.59 -38.88 -27.67
N THR A 512 2.38 -39.44 -27.61
CA THR A 512 1.47 -39.26 -26.46
C THR A 512 1.97 -39.92 -25.17
N LEU A 513 2.84 -40.92 -25.29
CA LEU A 513 3.50 -41.66 -24.21
C LEU A 513 4.95 -41.93 -24.62
N PRO A 514 5.86 -42.25 -23.67
CA PRO A 514 7.23 -42.65 -24.00
C PRO A 514 7.25 -43.76 -25.04
N TRP A 515 8.14 -43.63 -26.04
CA TRP A 515 8.18 -44.52 -27.20
C TRP A 515 8.34 -45.99 -26.77
N GLY A 516 7.48 -46.85 -27.33
CA GLY A 516 7.41 -48.28 -27.00
C GLY A 516 6.43 -48.66 -25.88
N THR A 517 5.78 -47.69 -25.23
CA THR A 517 4.74 -47.95 -24.21
C THR A 517 3.42 -48.39 -24.84
N PRO A 518 2.76 -49.47 -24.40
CA PRO A 518 1.46 -49.88 -24.95
C PRO A 518 0.44 -48.74 -24.99
N GLY A 519 -0.06 -48.41 -26.18
CA GLY A 519 -1.03 -47.34 -26.42
C GLY A 519 -0.44 -45.97 -26.74
N TYR A 520 0.89 -45.85 -26.94
CA TYR A 520 1.48 -44.60 -27.47
C TYR A 520 0.97 -44.31 -28.89
N ALA A 521 0.83 -43.03 -29.22
CA ALA A 521 0.43 -42.55 -30.53
C ALA A 521 1.29 -41.36 -30.95
N TYR A 522 1.58 -41.27 -32.25
CA TYR A 522 2.36 -40.19 -32.84
C TYR A 522 1.61 -38.85 -32.74
N VAL A 523 2.31 -37.79 -32.32
CA VAL A 523 1.76 -36.44 -32.17
C VAL A 523 2.40 -35.45 -33.16
N GLY A 524 3.71 -35.56 -33.41
CA GLY A 524 4.43 -34.66 -34.32
C GLY A 524 5.93 -34.96 -34.40
N ALA A 525 6.70 -34.15 -35.13
CA ALA A 525 8.16 -34.29 -35.22
C ALA A 525 8.88 -33.16 -34.49
N ALA A 526 10.06 -33.47 -33.91
CA ALA A 526 10.94 -32.48 -33.29
C ALA A 526 11.29 -31.32 -34.25
N GLY A 527 11.45 -31.64 -35.54
CA GLY A 527 11.74 -30.67 -36.59
C GLY A 527 10.64 -29.63 -36.80
N ASP A 528 9.38 -29.96 -36.48
CA ASP A 528 8.25 -29.00 -36.55
C ASP A 528 8.39 -27.89 -35.50
N TYR A 529 9.21 -28.14 -34.49
CA TYR A 529 9.53 -27.23 -33.40
C TYR A 529 11.00 -26.81 -33.44
N ALA A 530 11.70 -27.01 -34.57
CA ALA A 530 13.08 -26.59 -34.72
C ALA A 530 13.21 -25.07 -34.57
N GLY A 531 14.09 -24.65 -33.67
CA GLY A 531 14.25 -23.25 -33.30
C GLY A 531 13.12 -22.70 -32.41
N ILE A 532 12.06 -23.46 -32.11
CA ILE A 532 11.03 -23.07 -31.14
C ILE A 532 11.47 -23.50 -29.75
N GLU A 533 11.37 -22.58 -28.79
CA GLU A 533 11.63 -22.84 -27.39
C GLU A 533 10.53 -23.73 -26.79
N VAL A 534 10.92 -24.78 -26.07
CA VAL A 534 10.01 -25.67 -25.34
C VAL A 534 10.46 -25.80 -23.89
N THR A 535 9.50 -26.04 -22.99
CA THR A 535 9.80 -26.36 -21.59
C THR A 535 9.85 -27.88 -21.43
N VAL A 536 11.00 -28.39 -21.01
CA VAL A 536 11.18 -29.78 -20.58
C VAL A 536 10.71 -29.86 -19.13
N LYS A 537 9.57 -30.52 -18.91
CA LYS A 537 9.00 -30.75 -17.56
C LYS A 537 9.80 -31.74 -16.72
N GLY A 538 10.62 -32.54 -17.38
CA GLY A 538 11.52 -33.52 -16.80
C GLY A 538 11.54 -34.81 -17.61
N THR A 539 12.17 -35.84 -17.09
CA THR A 539 12.45 -37.09 -17.82
C THR A 539 11.85 -38.32 -17.13
N THR A 540 11.72 -39.42 -17.86
CA THR A 540 11.51 -40.75 -17.27
C THR A 540 12.68 -41.10 -16.33
N GLN A 541 12.48 -41.98 -15.33
CA GLN A 541 13.55 -42.31 -14.36
C GLN A 541 14.85 -42.86 -15.00
N ASN A 542 14.76 -43.47 -16.18
CA ASN A 542 15.92 -43.94 -16.93
C ASN A 542 16.57 -42.86 -17.82
N GLY A 543 16.04 -41.64 -17.83
CA GLY A 543 16.53 -40.48 -18.57
C GLY A 543 16.33 -40.54 -20.09
N LEU A 544 15.65 -41.56 -20.62
CA LEU A 544 15.56 -41.79 -22.07
C LEU A 544 14.56 -40.88 -22.77
N TYR A 545 13.46 -40.52 -22.12
CA TYR A 545 12.41 -39.70 -22.70
C TYR A 545 12.12 -38.48 -21.83
N ALA A 546 11.89 -37.34 -22.49
CA ALA A 546 11.55 -36.07 -21.87
C ALA A 546 10.08 -35.73 -22.16
N LEU A 547 9.36 -35.23 -21.14
CA LEU A 547 8.05 -34.61 -21.35
C LEU A 547 8.26 -33.15 -21.70
N ILE A 548 7.78 -32.73 -22.87
CA ILE A 548 7.92 -31.35 -23.35
C ILE A 548 6.57 -30.65 -23.40
N SER A 549 6.59 -29.34 -23.13
CA SER A 549 5.43 -28.48 -23.18
C SER A 549 5.75 -27.15 -23.85
N LYS A 550 4.71 -26.49 -24.37
CA LYS A 550 4.77 -25.15 -24.94
C LYS A 550 3.59 -24.35 -24.41
N ASP A 551 3.88 -23.15 -23.90
CA ASP A 551 2.87 -22.23 -23.34
C ASP A 551 1.98 -22.91 -22.28
N GLY A 552 2.60 -23.74 -21.43
CA GLY A 552 1.92 -24.48 -20.37
C GLY A 552 1.17 -25.74 -20.84
N LYS A 553 1.04 -25.97 -22.15
CA LYS A 553 0.38 -27.15 -22.71
C LYS A 553 1.39 -28.24 -23.06
N ASP A 554 1.15 -29.46 -22.58
CA ASP A 554 1.98 -30.63 -22.92
C ASP A 554 1.88 -30.92 -24.42
N LEU A 555 3.03 -30.97 -25.08
CA LEU A 555 3.16 -31.36 -26.48
C LEU A 555 3.27 -32.88 -26.62
N GLY A 556 3.92 -33.53 -25.65
CA GLY A 556 4.09 -34.98 -25.62
C GLY A 556 5.47 -35.39 -25.11
N TRP A 557 5.74 -36.69 -25.20
CA TRP A 557 7.01 -37.30 -24.85
C TRP A 557 7.91 -37.37 -26.08
N ILE A 558 9.18 -37.04 -25.90
CA ILE A 558 10.20 -37.06 -26.96
C ILE A 558 11.44 -37.81 -26.47
N ASP A 559 12.21 -38.40 -27.37
CA ASP A 559 13.55 -38.90 -27.06
C ASP A 559 14.41 -37.76 -26.49
N ASN A 560 15.01 -37.97 -25.30
CA ASN A 560 15.72 -36.92 -24.58
C ASN A 560 16.99 -36.43 -25.34
N ARG A 561 17.48 -37.18 -26.35
CA ARG A 561 18.58 -36.74 -27.24
C ARG A 561 18.16 -35.59 -28.17
N ALA A 562 16.85 -35.42 -28.39
CA ALA A 562 16.29 -34.32 -29.17
C ALA A 562 16.29 -32.99 -28.42
N VAL A 563 16.50 -33.01 -27.09
CA VAL A 563 16.51 -31.82 -26.24
C VAL A 563 17.93 -31.25 -26.16
N LYS A 564 18.11 -29.99 -26.55
CA LYS A 564 19.39 -29.28 -26.48
C LYS A 564 19.32 -28.10 -25.52
N ASP A 565 20.27 -28.07 -24.59
CA ASP A 565 20.50 -26.92 -23.73
C ASP A 565 21.42 -25.94 -24.46
N LEU A 566 20.84 -24.94 -25.12
CA LEU A 566 21.62 -23.85 -25.70
C LEU A 566 22.05 -22.91 -24.58
N LYS A 567 23.34 -22.63 -24.51
CA LYS A 567 23.85 -21.58 -23.65
C LYS A 567 23.60 -20.24 -24.34
N VAL A 568 22.54 -19.55 -23.92
CA VAL A 568 22.10 -18.27 -24.47
C VAL A 568 21.81 -17.30 -23.33
N LYS A 569 21.83 -16.00 -23.64
CA LYS A 569 21.42 -14.93 -22.75
C LYS A 569 19.99 -14.53 -23.12
N GLN A 570 19.03 -14.72 -22.22
CA GLN A 570 17.67 -14.23 -22.42
C GLN A 570 17.64 -12.71 -22.31
N VAL A 571 16.92 -12.07 -23.22
CA VAL A 571 16.79 -10.62 -23.32
C VAL A 571 15.35 -10.24 -23.67
N SER A 572 14.99 -8.96 -23.49
CA SER A 572 13.69 -8.44 -23.89
C SER A 572 13.83 -6.99 -24.33
N TYR A 573 13.97 -6.79 -25.64
CA TYR A 573 13.96 -5.47 -26.28
C TYR A 573 13.67 -5.63 -27.78
N SER A 574 13.28 -4.56 -28.46
CA SER A 574 13.06 -4.59 -29.92
C SER A 574 14.18 -3.89 -30.68
N ASP A 575 14.42 -4.33 -31.93
CA ASP A 575 15.42 -3.75 -32.83
C ASP A 575 14.87 -3.75 -34.28
N TYR A 576 15.50 -3.01 -35.19
CA TYR A 576 15.13 -3.01 -36.61
C TYR A 576 16.10 -3.87 -37.41
N ILE A 577 15.60 -4.73 -38.29
CA ILE A 577 16.42 -5.44 -39.28
C ILE A 577 16.72 -4.46 -40.41
N THR A 578 17.96 -4.03 -40.55
CA THR A 578 18.35 -2.92 -41.45
C THR A 578 19.36 -3.32 -42.51
N SER A 579 19.80 -4.58 -42.53
CA SER A 579 20.61 -5.16 -43.60
C SER A 579 20.00 -6.47 -44.13
N GLY A 580 19.82 -6.55 -45.44
CA GLY A 580 19.16 -7.69 -46.10
C GLY A 580 20.09 -8.85 -46.48
N GLY A 581 21.38 -8.78 -46.16
CA GLY A 581 22.40 -9.73 -46.62
C GLY A 581 22.75 -10.88 -45.68
N TYR A 582 21.96 -11.13 -44.63
CA TYR A 582 22.28 -12.11 -43.59
C TYR A 582 21.31 -13.30 -43.62
N GLU A 583 21.82 -14.46 -43.20
CA GLU A 583 21.04 -15.69 -43.04
C GLU A 583 20.15 -15.62 -41.78
N ILE A 584 19.03 -16.35 -41.84
CA ILE A 584 18.13 -16.62 -40.72
C ILE A 584 18.19 -18.13 -40.49
N ASP A 585 18.66 -18.56 -39.32
CA ASP A 585 18.96 -19.95 -39.02
C ASP A 585 18.13 -20.51 -37.86
N SER A 586 17.97 -21.83 -37.81
CA SER A 586 17.24 -22.54 -36.73
C SER A 586 17.98 -22.56 -35.39
N LEU A 587 19.30 -22.41 -35.42
CA LEU A 587 20.21 -22.32 -34.27
C LEU A 587 21.26 -21.24 -34.56
N PRO A 588 22.00 -20.72 -33.56
CA PRO A 588 23.13 -19.84 -33.82
C PRO A 588 24.09 -20.49 -34.83
N TRP A 589 24.55 -19.71 -35.80
CA TRP A 589 25.39 -20.23 -36.88
C TRP A 589 26.64 -20.92 -36.32
N GLY A 590 26.93 -22.12 -36.84
CA GLY A 590 28.04 -22.96 -36.38
C GLY A 590 27.69 -23.95 -35.26
N GLU A 591 26.50 -23.87 -34.66
CA GLU A 591 26.02 -24.89 -33.73
C GLU A 591 25.70 -26.21 -34.48
N PRO A 592 26.16 -27.39 -34.00
CA PRO A 592 25.82 -28.65 -34.63
C PRO A 592 24.30 -28.81 -34.81
N GLY A 593 23.88 -29.07 -36.05
CA GLY A 593 22.47 -29.26 -36.42
C GLY A 593 21.72 -27.99 -36.84
N PHE A 594 22.38 -26.83 -36.98
CA PHE A 594 21.73 -25.63 -37.52
C PHE A 594 21.26 -25.83 -38.97
N ALA A 595 20.15 -25.21 -39.33
CA ALA A 595 19.57 -25.26 -40.68
C ALA A 595 19.11 -23.86 -41.10
N LEU A 596 19.36 -23.53 -42.38
CA LEU A 596 18.93 -22.27 -42.99
C LEU A 596 17.41 -22.22 -43.13
N ILE A 597 16.79 -21.18 -42.59
CA ILE A 597 15.35 -20.90 -42.66
C ILE A 597 15.05 -19.86 -43.74
N GLY A 598 15.93 -18.87 -43.93
CA GLY A 598 15.74 -17.81 -44.92
C GLY A 598 16.80 -16.72 -44.87
N TYR A 599 16.49 -15.54 -45.44
CA TYR A 599 17.39 -14.39 -45.48
C TYR A 599 16.72 -13.12 -44.97
N THR A 600 17.50 -12.23 -44.36
CA THR A 600 17.03 -10.95 -43.79
C THR A 600 16.47 -10.00 -44.83
N SER A 601 16.76 -10.18 -46.12
CA SER A 601 16.12 -9.43 -47.23
C SER A 601 14.60 -9.54 -47.22
N SER A 602 14.05 -10.66 -46.72
CA SER A 602 12.60 -10.85 -46.57
C SER A 602 11.98 -10.10 -45.38
N GLN A 603 12.82 -9.57 -44.48
CA GLN A 603 12.42 -8.92 -43.23
C GLN A 603 12.98 -7.49 -43.10
N LEU A 604 13.54 -6.92 -44.19
CA LEU A 604 14.20 -5.62 -44.16
C LEU A 604 13.25 -4.52 -43.69
N GLY A 605 13.73 -3.65 -42.80
CA GLY A 605 13.02 -2.55 -42.18
C GLY A 605 11.99 -2.93 -41.12
N LYS A 606 11.78 -4.23 -40.85
CA LYS A 606 10.86 -4.66 -39.79
C LYS A 606 11.45 -4.38 -38.42
N LYS A 607 10.62 -3.82 -37.54
CA LYS A 607 10.85 -3.84 -36.10
C LYS A 607 10.51 -5.22 -35.57
N VAL A 608 11.41 -5.80 -34.78
CA VAL A 608 11.29 -7.16 -34.29
C VAL A 608 11.74 -7.25 -32.83
N ASP A 609 11.18 -8.20 -32.10
CA ASP A 609 11.53 -8.45 -30.70
C ASP A 609 12.71 -9.43 -30.61
N ILE A 610 13.70 -9.08 -29.80
CA ILE A 610 14.87 -9.92 -29.50
C ILE A 610 14.61 -10.62 -28.19
N LEU A 611 14.57 -11.95 -28.24
CA LEU A 611 14.27 -12.81 -27.09
C LEU A 611 15.52 -13.44 -26.49
N TYR A 612 16.52 -13.73 -27.34
CA TYR A 612 17.78 -14.34 -26.92
C TYR A 612 18.97 -13.77 -27.68
N GLU A 613 20.12 -13.73 -27.03
CA GLU A 613 21.43 -13.53 -27.65
C GLU A 613 22.29 -14.76 -27.41
N SER A 614 23.13 -15.13 -28.39
CA SER A 614 24.17 -16.13 -28.16
C SER A 614 25.14 -15.62 -27.10
N LEU A 615 25.81 -16.51 -26.34
CA LEU A 615 26.73 -16.08 -25.27
C LEU A 615 27.90 -15.21 -25.78
N ASP A 616 28.35 -15.43 -27.01
CA ASP A 616 29.37 -14.60 -27.67
C ASP A 616 28.80 -13.26 -28.20
N GLY A 617 27.48 -13.06 -28.07
CA GLY A 617 26.74 -11.89 -28.50
C GLY A 617 26.64 -11.72 -30.01
N ASN A 618 27.04 -12.70 -30.82
CA ASN A 618 27.10 -12.57 -32.29
C ASN A 618 25.78 -12.81 -33.00
N TYR A 619 24.86 -13.55 -32.40
CA TYR A 619 23.57 -13.90 -32.99
C TYR A 619 22.43 -13.50 -32.05
N LYS A 620 21.34 -13.04 -32.64
CA LYS A 620 20.11 -12.62 -31.96
C LYS A 620 18.97 -13.51 -32.43
N TYR A 621 18.18 -14.04 -31.51
CA TYR A 621 16.96 -14.78 -31.82
C TYR A 621 15.77 -13.84 -31.85
N VAL A 622 15.03 -13.91 -32.96
CA VAL A 622 14.03 -12.90 -33.32
C VAL A 622 12.63 -13.45 -33.33
N ASN A 623 11.71 -12.65 -32.79
CA ASN A 623 10.27 -12.78 -33.00
C ASN A 623 9.75 -11.55 -33.77
N ALA A 624 8.97 -11.78 -34.82
CA ALA A 624 8.30 -10.73 -35.57
C ALA A 624 6.79 -10.93 -35.48
N ASN A 625 6.09 -9.98 -34.84
CA ASN A 625 4.63 -9.99 -34.67
C ASN A 625 4.07 -11.26 -34.01
N GLY A 626 4.71 -11.73 -32.94
CA GLY A 626 4.32 -12.94 -32.21
C GLY A 626 4.76 -14.24 -32.88
N LYS A 627 5.37 -14.19 -34.07
CA LYS A 627 5.91 -15.37 -34.76
C LYS A 627 7.43 -15.41 -34.65
N ASN A 628 7.93 -16.52 -34.12
CA ASN A 628 9.35 -16.82 -34.09
C ASN A 628 9.92 -16.91 -35.52
N VAL A 629 11.00 -16.16 -35.78
CA VAL A 629 11.64 -16.03 -37.10
C VAL A 629 12.89 -16.91 -37.19
N GLY A 630 13.79 -16.80 -36.21
CA GLY A 630 15.06 -17.54 -36.19
C GLY A 630 16.23 -16.74 -35.60
N TRP A 631 17.42 -17.35 -35.61
CA TRP A 631 18.68 -16.73 -35.24
C TRP A 631 19.27 -15.95 -36.41
N ILE A 632 19.72 -14.73 -36.14
CA ILE A 632 20.25 -13.82 -37.15
C ILE A 632 21.51 -13.16 -36.60
N ASP A 633 22.52 -12.96 -37.46
CA ASP A 633 23.73 -12.24 -37.11
C ASP A 633 23.43 -10.80 -36.63
N LYS A 634 24.04 -10.38 -35.51
CA LYS A 634 23.84 -9.06 -34.89
C LYS A 634 24.05 -7.89 -35.86
N ARG A 635 24.89 -8.06 -36.88
CA ARG A 635 25.22 -7.04 -37.88
C ARG A 635 24.04 -6.73 -38.80
N ALA A 636 23.02 -7.58 -38.83
CA ALA A 636 21.78 -7.34 -39.56
C ALA A 636 20.91 -6.23 -38.94
N PHE A 637 21.18 -5.85 -37.70
CA PHE A 637 20.30 -5.03 -36.88
C PHE A 637 20.81 -3.62 -36.63
N GLY A 638 19.90 -2.76 -36.18
CA GLY A 638 20.16 -1.41 -35.72
C GLY A 638 20.17 -0.40 -36.87
N LEU A 639 19.49 0.72 -36.66
CA LEU A 639 19.52 1.83 -37.61
C LEU A 639 20.95 2.38 -37.75
N SER A 640 21.27 2.84 -38.96
CA SER A 640 22.51 3.57 -39.24
C SER A 640 22.29 5.07 -39.08
N GLY A 641 23.26 5.74 -38.45
CA GLY A 641 23.21 7.18 -38.16
C GLY A 641 22.56 7.51 -36.82
N THR A 642 22.67 8.77 -36.41
CA THR A 642 21.97 9.32 -35.24
C THR A 642 20.60 9.86 -35.66
N GLU A 643 19.67 9.96 -34.72
CA GLU A 643 18.39 10.63 -34.96
C GLU A 643 18.61 12.12 -35.26
N TYR A 644 17.89 12.68 -36.23
CA TYR A 644 17.94 14.10 -36.56
C TYR A 644 16.61 14.63 -37.12
N SER A 645 16.42 15.96 -37.05
CA SER A 645 15.28 16.64 -37.66
C SER A 645 15.54 16.87 -39.14
N ALA A 646 14.53 16.67 -39.98
CA ALA A 646 14.62 16.75 -41.44
C ALA A 646 13.38 17.40 -42.06
N THR A 647 13.49 17.79 -43.32
CA THR A 647 12.37 18.24 -44.16
C THR A 647 12.36 17.45 -45.48
N ILE A 648 11.23 17.47 -46.18
CA ILE A 648 11.11 16.92 -47.53
C ILE A 648 11.75 17.88 -48.53
N GLN A 649 12.76 17.42 -49.27
CA GLN A 649 13.36 18.17 -50.38
C GLN A 649 12.83 17.74 -51.75
N SER A 650 12.16 16.58 -51.84
CA SER A 650 11.48 16.13 -53.06
C SER A 650 10.21 15.35 -52.76
N GLY A 651 9.10 15.76 -53.38
CA GLY A 651 7.78 15.17 -53.18
C GLY A 651 7.48 13.91 -54.03
N SER A 652 8.44 13.41 -54.81
CA SER A 652 8.22 12.35 -55.81
C SER A 652 8.47 10.92 -55.31
N TYR A 653 8.55 10.69 -53.99
CA TYR A 653 8.89 9.40 -53.41
C TYR A 653 7.72 8.84 -52.59
N SER A 654 7.62 7.51 -52.49
CA SER A 654 6.67 6.84 -51.60
C SER A 654 7.21 6.78 -50.17
N ILE A 655 6.28 6.83 -49.22
CA ILE A 655 6.49 6.39 -47.84
C ILE A 655 5.76 5.06 -47.71
N ASP A 656 6.48 4.03 -47.28
CA ASP A 656 6.05 2.64 -47.29
C ASP A 656 6.18 1.99 -45.90
N THR A 657 5.42 0.94 -45.61
CA THR A 657 5.51 0.22 -44.32
C THR A 657 6.84 -0.48 -44.11
N LEU A 658 7.54 -0.80 -45.20
CA LEU A 658 8.88 -1.38 -45.23
C LEU A 658 9.67 -0.73 -46.38
N PRO A 659 11.02 -0.77 -46.36
CA PRO A 659 11.84 -0.31 -47.47
C PRO A 659 11.37 -0.88 -48.81
N TRP A 660 11.29 0.00 -49.81
CA TRP A 660 10.73 -0.33 -51.12
C TRP A 660 11.41 -1.57 -51.72
N GLY A 661 10.60 -2.53 -52.18
CA GLY A 661 11.04 -3.82 -52.71
C GLY A 661 11.14 -4.95 -51.68
N THR A 662 10.90 -4.70 -50.39
CA THR A 662 10.86 -5.76 -49.36
C THR A 662 9.55 -6.55 -49.45
N PRO A 663 9.56 -7.90 -49.48
CA PRO A 663 8.34 -8.70 -49.51
C PRO A 663 7.33 -8.30 -48.43
N GLY A 664 6.11 -7.93 -48.85
CA GLY A 664 5.03 -7.49 -47.95
C GLY A 664 5.04 -6.01 -47.59
N PHE A 665 5.87 -5.18 -48.23
CA PHE A 665 5.75 -3.72 -48.12
C PHE A 665 4.39 -3.23 -48.66
N ALA A 666 3.85 -2.20 -48.04
CA ALA A 666 2.60 -1.56 -48.45
C ALA A 666 2.79 -0.04 -48.49
N TYR A 667 2.12 0.60 -49.45
CA TYR A 667 2.13 2.05 -49.60
C TYR A 667 1.38 2.72 -48.44
N VAL A 668 2.00 3.72 -47.83
CA VAL A 668 1.42 4.51 -46.73
C VAL A 668 1.02 5.91 -47.20
N GLY A 669 1.85 6.57 -48.00
CA GLY A 669 1.59 7.93 -48.49
C GLY A 669 2.70 8.47 -49.39
N ALA A 670 2.54 9.70 -49.89
CA ALA A 670 3.56 10.35 -50.72
C ALA A 670 4.44 11.26 -49.85
N SER A 671 5.74 11.35 -50.16
CA SER A 671 6.61 12.32 -49.50
C SER A 671 6.13 13.76 -49.71
N GLY A 672 5.46 14.04 -50.86
CA GLY A 672 4.87 15.33 -51.18
C GLY A 672 3.84 15.83 -50.16
N ASP A 673 3.14 14.93 -49.47
CA ASP A 673 2.11 15.27 -48.48
C ASP A 673 2.71 15.92 -47.22
N TYR A 674 4.04 15.79 -47.03
CA TYR A 674 4.78 16.29 -45.89
C TYR A 674 5.72 17.46 -46.24
N ILE A 675 5.59 18.04 -47.44
CA ILE A 675 6.32 19.27 -47.80
C ILE A 675 5.93 20.41 -46.86
N GLY A 676 6.93 21.09 -46.32
CA GLY A 676 6.73 22.17 -45.36
C GLY A 676 6.52 21.74 -43.91
N ALA A 677 6.65 20.43 -43.62
CA ALA A 677 6.61 19.90 -42.26
C ALA A 677 8.02 19.57 -41.76
N GLU A 678 8.25 19.79 -40.46
CA GLU A 678 9.41 19.22 -39.77
C GLU A 678 9.13 17.74 -39.46
N LEU A 679 10.08 16.88 -39.83
CA LEU A 679 10.03 15.43 -39.64
C LEU A 679 11.23 14.98 -38.82
N THR A 680 11.13 13.81 -38.21
CA THR A 680 12.24 13.17 -37.51
C THR A 680 12.70 11.95 -38.29
N VAL A 681 13.99 11.86 -38.57
CA VAL A 681 14.62 10.67 -39.14
C VAL A 681 15.20 9.88 -37.99
N LYS A 682 14.64 8.70 -37.69
CA LYS A 682 15.14 7.85 -36.60
C LYS A 682 16.48 7.19 -36.95
N GLY A 683 16.74 7.03 -38.25
CA GLY A 683 17.96 6.51 -38.82
C GLY A 683 17.68 5.87 -40.18
N THR A 684 18.65 5.14 -40.70
CA THR A 684 18.60 4.55 -42.05
C THR A 684 18.86 3.05 -42.05
N THR A 685 18.55 2.39 -43.17
CA THR A 685 19.07 1.05 -43.47
C THR A 685 20.61 1.07 -43.47
N LYS A 686 21.28 -0.07 -43.25
CA LYS A 686 22.76 -0.11 -43.18
C LYS A 686 23.44 0.40 -44.45
N ASN A 687 22.79 0.26 -45.60
CA ASN A 687 23.27 0.76 -46.89
C ASN A 687 22.90 2.25 -47.16
N GLY A 688 22.19 2.92 -46.24
CA GLY A 688 21.83 4.33 -46.32
C GLY A 688 20.75 4.68 -47.36
N LEU A 689 20.14 3.70 -48.02
CA LEU A 689 19.18 3.94 -49.11
C LEU A 689 17.81 4.40 -48.62
N TYR A 690 17.36 3.88 -47.47
CA TYR A 690 16.03 4.20 -46.93
C TYR A 690 16.15 4.77 -45.53
N ALA A 691 15.34 5.78 -45.23
CA ALA A 691 15.24 6.44 -43.95
C ALA A 691 13.89 6.15 -43.29
N LEU A 692 13.88 5.91 -41.99
CA LEU A 692 12.66 5.71 -41.22
C LEU A 692 12.17 7.06 -40.68
N LEU A 693 10.97 7.47 -41.12
CA LEU A 693 10.39 8.77 -40.80
C LEU A 693 9.38 8.72 -39.67
N PHE A 694 9.41 9.77 -38.86
CA PHE A 694 8.45 10.05 -37.80
C PHE A 694 7.93 11.48 -37.92
N LYS A 695 6.68 11.70 -37.48
CA LYS A 695 6.08 13.02 -37.29
C LYS A 695 5.38 13.05 -35.95
N ASN A 696 5.73 14.03 -35.11
CA ASN A 696 5.18 14.17 -33.75
C ASN A 696 5.25 12.87 -32.93
N GLY A 697 6.35 12.12 -33.05
CA GLY A 697 6.56 10.85 -32.35
C GLY A 697 5.84 9.64 -32.95
N GLN A 698 5.02 9.80 -33.99
CA GLN A 698 4.37 8.71 -34.71
C GLN A 698 5.19 8.27 -35.92
N GLU A 699 5.40 6.95 -36.08
CA GLU A 699 6.09 6.37 -37.23
C GLU A 699 5.23 6.55 -38.49
N LEU A 700 5.79 7.20 -39.51
CA LEU A 700 5.15 7.35 -40.83
C LEU A 700 5.49 6.17 -41.74
N GLY A 701 6.73 5.67 -41.65
CA GLY A 701 7.24 4.59 -42.48
C GLY A 701 8.59 4.91 -43.12
N TRP A 702 9.01 4.04 -44.02
CA TRP A 702 10.28 4.11 -44.72
C TRP A 702 10.15 4.92 -46.01
N VAL A 703 11.09 5.83 -46.25
CA VAL A 703 11.19 6.64 -47.46
C VAL A 703 12.56 6.47 -48.10
N ASP A 704 12.68 6.70 -49.41
CA ASP A 704 13.98 6.87 -50.05
C ASP A 704 14.74 8.06 -49.42
N ASN A 705 15.98 7.84 -49.00
CA ASN A 705 16.77 8.82 -48.27
C ASN A 705 17.05 10.09 -49.12
N ARG A 706 16.90 10.03 -50.45
CA ARG A 706 16.99 11.21 -51.34
C ARG A 706 15.79 12.15 -51.21
N ALA A 707 14.66 11.70 -50.69
CA ALA A 707 13.47 12.51 -50.50
C ALA A 707 13.64 13.59 -49.42
N ILE A 708 14.62 13.40 -48.52
CA ILE A 708 14.76 14.17 -47.28
C ILE A 708 16.08 14.94 -47.22
N LYS A 709 16.04 16.07 -46.52
CA LYS A 709 17.19 16.93 -46.23
C LYS A 709 17.27 17.18 -44.72
N PRO A 710 18.44 17.05 -44.08
CA PRO A 710 18.61 17.42 -42.67
C PRO A 710 18.26 18.89 -42.41
N LEU A 711 17.50 19.13 -41.34
CA LEU A 711 17.17 20.45 -40.83
C LEU A 711 18.15 20.76 -39.69
N ASN A 712 19.10 21.67 -39.94
CA ASN A 712 20.16 22.01 -38.98
C ASN A 712 19.61 22.86 -37.82
N VAL A 713 19.15 22.18 -36.77
CA VAL A 713 18.56 22.78 -35.57
C VAL A 713 19.31 22.37 -34.30
N GLN A 714 19.34 23.25 -33.32
CA GLN A 714 19.81 23.00 -31.96
C GLN A 714 18.61 23.00 -31.02
N VAL A 715 18.50 21.94 -30.21
CA VAL A 715 17.50 21.89 -29.13
C VAL A 715 17.94 22.85 -28.03
N VAL A 716 17.00 23.66 -27.56
CA VAL A 716 17.18 24.62 -26.47
C VAL A 716 15.95 24.54 -25.57
N ALA A 717 16.04 25.02 -24.34
CA ALA A 717 14.89 25.02 -23.43
C ALA A 717 14.94 26.28 -22.57
N TYR A 718 14.22 27.31 -22.99
CA TYR A 718 14.04 28.56 -22.25
C TYR A 718 12.76 29.24 -22.71
N SER A 719 12.23 30.18 -21.94
CA SER A 719 11.12 31.01 -22.39
C SER A 719 11.60 32.41 -22.75
N ALA A 720 10.99 33.03 -23.75
CA ALA A 720 11.28 34.39 -24.17
C ALA A 720 9.99 35.18 -24.41
N TYR A 721 10.02 36.48 -24.11
CA TYR A 721 8.90 37.36 -24.43
C TYR A 721 8.97 37.82 -25.88
N ILE A 722 7.85 37.74 -26.57
CA ILE A 722 7.69 38.33 -27.90
C ILE A 722 7.58 39.85 -27.72
N SER A 723 8.53 40.59 -28.28
CA SER A 723 8.61 42.05 -28.17
C SER A 723 8.38 42.76 -29.50
N GLY A 724 8.54 42.05 -30.62
CA GLY A 724 8.33 42.57 -31.96
C GLY A 724 7.04 42.03 -32.57
N GLY A 725 6.11 42.93 -32.92
CA GLY A 725 4.80 42.55 -33.51
C GLY A 725 4.75 42.44 -35.03
N GLN A 726 5.89 42.54 -35.73
CA GLN A 726 5.95 42.61 -37.20
C GLN A 726 6.50 41.33 -37.86
N PHE A 727 6.57 40.22 -37.12
CA PHE A 727 7.20 38.99 -37.58
C PHE A 727 6.17 37.91 -37.92
N GLU A 728 6.48 37.11 -38.93
CA GLU A 728 5.69 35.95 -39.32
C GLU A 728 5.98 34.77 -38.39
N ILE A 729 4.99 33.88 -38.27
CA ILE A 729 5.12 32.57 -37.63
C ILE A 729 5.01 31.53 -38.75
N ASP A 730 6.02 30.69 -38.91
CA ASP A 730 6.18 29.79 -40.06
C ASP A 730 6.17 28.30 -39.67
N THR A 731 5.81 27.43 -40.62
CA THR A 731 5.87 25.96 -40.43
C THR A 731 7.30 25.41 -40.37
N LEU A 732 8.24 26.09 -41.02
CA LEU A 732 9.68 25.78 -41.08
C LEU A 732 10.47 27.09 -41.01
N PRO A 733 11.77 27.06 -40.67
CA PRO A 733 12.60 28.26 -40.78
C PRO A 733 12.51 28.87 -42.18
N TRP A 734 12.44 30.19 -42.24
CA TRP A 734 12.32 30.93 -43.50
C TRP A 734 13.43 30.55 -44.47
N GLY A 735 13.05 30.27 -45.73
CA GLY A 735 13.97 29.84 -46.79
C GLY A 735 14.10 28.32 -46.94
N GLU A 736 13.56 27.51 -46.03
CA GLU A 736 13.47 26.06 -46.23
C GLU A 736 12.41 25.67 -47.27
N TYR A 737 12.65 24.62 -48.04
CA TYR A 737 11.74 24.23 -49.12
C TYR A 737 10.35 23.90 -48.58
N GLY A 738 9.35 24.62 -49.09
CA GLY A 738 7.94 24.43 -48.71
C GLY A 738 7.50 25.09 -47.41
N PHE A 739 8.31 25.98 -46.80
CA PHE A 739 7.86 26.76 -45.63
C PHE A 739 6.59 27.57 -45.94
N LYS A 740 5.71 27.71 -44.95
CA LYS A 740 4.45 28.47 -45.06
C LYS A 740 4.23 29.34 -43.83
N ALA A 741 3.85 30.60 -44.04
CA ALA A 741 3.36 31.46 -42.97
C ALA A 741 2.01 30.94 -42.44
N ILE A 742 1.91 30.78 -41.14
CA ILE A 742 0.74 30.26 -40.41
C ILE A 742 0.21 31.24 -39.36
N GLY A 743 0.91 32.35 -39.11
CA GLY A 743 0.47 33.38 -38.18
C GLY A 743 1.39 34.61 -38.16
N SER A 744 1.14 35.50 -37.21
CA SER A 744 1.93 36.72 -36.97
C SER A 744 2.08 36.98 -35.47
N THR A 745 3.20 37.60 -35.09
CA THR A 745 3.48 38.00 -33.71
C THR A 745 2.72 39.25 -33.24
N ALA A 746 1.93 39.90 -34.10
CA ALA A 746 1.27 41.17 -33.80
C ALA A 746 0.40 41.17 -32.52
N SER A 747 -0.39 40.11 -32.31
CA SER A 747 -1.23 39.94 -31.12
C SER A 747 -0.51 39.29 -29.93
N LEU A 748 0.75 38.91 -30.12
CA LEU A 748 1.54 38.17 -29.13
C LEU A 748 2.60 39.06 -28.44
N VAL A 749 2.64 40.36 -28.74
CA VAL A 749 3.58 41.28 -28.08
C VAL A 749 3.30 41.32 -26.58
N GLY A 750 4.33 41.06 -25.77
CA GLY A 750 4.25 40.93 -24.31
C GLY A 750 3.90 39.53 -23.82
N VAL A 751 3.62 38.57 -24.72
CA VAL A 751 3.36 37.17 -24.35
C VAL A 751 4.68 36.41 -24.18
N LYS A 752 4.76 35.63 -23.09
CA LYS A 752 5.87 34.70 -22.84
C LYS A 752 5.65 33.42 -23.64
N ALA A 753 6.59 33.07 -24.51
CA ALA A 753 6.57 31.84 -25.28
C ALA A 753 7.74 30.93 -24.88
N ASP A 754 7.52 29.63 -24.86
CA ASP A 754 8.55 28.62 -24.62
C ASP A 754 9.30 28.31 -25.93
N ILE A 755 10.62 28.34 -25.87
CA ILE A 755 11.52 28.09 -26.99
C ILE A 755 12.16 26.72 -26.81
N SER A 756 11.89 25.83 -27.77
CA SER A 756 12.38 24.44 -27.74
C SER A 756 13.47 24.13 -28.77
N LYS A 757 13.58 24.97 -29.82
CA LYS A 757 14.59 24.80 -30.87
C LYS A 757 15.06 26.14 -31.41
N LYS A 758 16.27 26.17 -31.95
CA LYS A 758 16.79 27.26 -32.77
C LYS A 758 17.51 26.73 -34.00
N THR A 759 17.52 27.48 -35.10
CA THR A 759 18.38 27.15 -36.24
C THR A 759 19.86 27.23 -35.85
N ALA A 760 20.74 26.52 -36.56
CA ALA A 760 22.18 26.50 -36.25
C ALA A 760 22.84 27.90 -36.33
N ASP A 761 22.35 28.79 -37.18
CA ASP A 761 22.75 30.20 -37.27
C ASP A 761 22.07 31.10 -36.21
N GLY A 762 21.16 30.52 -35.43
CA GLY A 762 20.37 31.17 -34.38
C GLY A 762 19.27 32.10 -34.86
N ASN A 763 19.06 32.26 -36.17
CA ASN A 763 18.17 33.29 -36.72
C ASN A 763 16.68 33.03 -36.53
N TYR A 764 16.26 31.77 -36.37
CA TYR A 764 14.87 31.41 -36.13
C TYR A 764 14.75 30.54 -34.87
N LEU A 765 13.71 30.79 -34.09
CA LEU A 765 13.39 30.10 -32.85
C LEU A 765 12.04 29.39 -32.99
N TYR A 766 11.94 28.15 -32.51
CA TYR A 766 10.67 27.41 -32.50
C TYR A 766 9.95 27.66 -31.18
N ALA A 767 8.81 28.33 -31.26
CA ALA A 767 8.05 28.80 -30.11
C ALA A 767 6.77 27.98 -29.87
N SER A 768 6.41 27.85 -28.61
CA SER A 768 5.14 27.28 -28.14
C SER A 768 4.53 28.14 -27.04
N LEU A 769 3.21 28.08 -26.90
CA LEU A 769 2.44 28.77 -25.85
C LEU A 769 1.56 27.74 -25.14
N ASN A 770 1.70 27.61 -23.82
CA ASN A 770 0.93 26.66 -23.01
C ASN A 770 0.98 25.21 -23.56
N GLY A 771 2.16 24.77 -24.02
CA GLY A 771 2.34 23.46 -24.64
C GLY A 771 1.80 23.31 -26.06
N GLN A 772 1.16 24.34 -26.63
CA GLN A 772 0.76 24.34 -28.04
C GLN A 772 1.83 24.99 -28.92
N ALA A 773 2.27 24.27 -29.95
CA ALA A 773 3.26 24.81 -30.90
C ALA A 773 2.68 26.01 -31.67
N LEU A 774 3.42 27.12 -31.67
CA LEU A 774 3.12 28.28 -32.52
C LEU A 774 3.76 28.12 -33.89
N GLY A 775 5.07 27.82 -33.93
CA GLY A 775 5.86 27.68 -35.15
C GLY A 775 7.26 28.29 -35.03
N TRP A 776 7.96 28.37 -36.16
CA TRP A 776 9.25 29.05 -36.28
C TRP A 776 9.04 30.56 -36.40
N ILE A 777 9.78 31.34 -35.61
CA ILE A 777 9.67 32.79 -35.54
C ILE A 777 11.08 33.38 -35.62
N ASP A 778 11.26 34.45 -36.38
CA ASP A 778 12.54 35.17 -36.43
C ASP A 778 13.00 35.60 -35.02
N LYS A 779 14.26 35.37 -34.68
CA LYS A 779 14.82 35.70 -33.35
C LYS A 779 14.61 37.15 -32.96
N ARG A 780 14.53 38.06 -33.94
CA ARG A 780 14.33 39.51 -33.74
C ARG A 780 12.94 39.82 -33.18
N ALA A 781 12.00 38.87 -33.23
CA ALA A 781 10.73 38.97 -32.54
C ALA A 781 10.87 38.90 -31.01
N PHE A 782 12.00 38.41 -30.50
CA PHE A 782 12.29 38.20 -29.08
C PHE A 782 13.42 39.15 -28.66
N GLY A 783 13.09 40.18 -27.88
CA GLY A 783 13.97 41.34 -27.66
C GLY A 783 14.41 41.59 -26.23
N PHE A 784 14.20 40.67 -25.28
CA PHE A 784 14.60 40.89 -23.89
C PHE A 784 15.31 39.65 -23.31
N ASP A 785 16.57 39.81 -22.91
CA ASP A 785 17.25 38.86 -22.03
C ASP A 785 16.63 38.99 -20.63
N ALA A 786 16.09 37.90 -20.10
CA ALA A 786 15.39 37.90 -18.81
C ALA A 786 16.23 37.22 -17.72
N PRO A 787 16.96 37.97 -16.90
CA PRO A 787 17.37 37.50 -15.58
C PRO A 787 16.21 37.74 -14.61
N ALA A 788 15.44 36.69 -14.28
CA ALA A 788 14.41 36.77 -13.24
C ALA A 788 15.08 36.80 -11.87
N TYR A 789 15.09 37.98 -11.24
CA TYR A 789 15.53 38.15 -9.86
C TYR A 789 14.71 39.20 -9.12
N SER A 790 14.67 39.07 -7.80
CA SER A 790 13.98 40.00 -6.91
C SER A 790 14.73 41.33 -6.80
N TRP A 791 13.98 42.42 -6.90
CA TRP A 791 14.47 43.78 -7.01
C TRP A 791 13.57 44.73 -6.23
N TYR A 792 14.14 45.76 -5.60
CA TYR A 792 13.39 46.68 -4.75
C TYR A 792 13.63 48.11 -5.19
N ILE A 793 12.57 48.93 -5.21
CA ILE A 793 12.68 50.37 -5.48
C ILE A 793 13.37 51.03 -4.28
N THR A 794 14.57 51.56 -4.54
CA THR A 794 15.38 52.32 -3.58
C THR A 794 15.37 53.82 -3.89
N ASP A 795 15.05 54.21 -5.12
CA ASP A 795 14.86 55.60 -5.54
C ASP A 795 13.48 55.76 -6.20
N GLY A 796 12.56 56.35 -5.45
CA GLY A 796 11.17 56.55 -5.88
C GLY A 796 10.96 57.70 -6.87
N SER A 797 12.00 58.42 -7.27
CA SER A 797 11.89 59.59 -8.18
C SER A 797 11.59 59.23 -9.64
N TYR A 798 11.70 57.96 -10.01
CA TYR A 798 11.45 57.46 -11.37
C TYR A 798 9.98 57.12 -11.62
N SER A 799 9.62 56.97 -12.90
CA SER A 799 8.29 56.56 -13.37
C SER A 799 8.27 55.13 -13.90
N ILE A 800 7.11 54.49 -13.79
CA ILE A 800 6.78 53.22 -14.44
C ILE A 800 5.93 53.50 -15.69
N THR A 801 6.30 52.93 -16.83
CA THR A 801 5.70 53.17 -18.15
C THR A 801 5.27 51.87 -18.86
N ASN A 802 4.38 51.94 -19.86
CA ASN A 802 3.94 50.77 -20.62
C ASN A 802 4.99 50.22 -21.62
N LEU A 803 5.92 51.07 -22.05
CA LEU A 803 7.05 50.78 -22.93
C LEU A 803 8.30 51.48 -22.37
N PRO A 804 9.53 51.04 -22.73
CA PRO A 804 10.75 51.73 -22.29
C PRO A 804 10.67 53.23 -22.57
N THR A 805 10.95 54.04 -21.55
CA THR A 805 11.00 55.50 -21.61
C THR A 805 11.85 55.95 -22.82
N GLY A 806 11.28 56.82 -23.67
CA GLY A 806 11.93 57.30 -24.90
C GLY A 806 11.54 56.57 -26.19
N THR A 807 10.81 55.45 -26.10
CA THR A 807 10.21 54.79 -27.28
C THR A 807 8.92 55.49 -27.74
N GLN A 808 8.66 55.50 -29.05
CA GLN A 808 7.43 56.07 -29.61
C GLN A 808 6.22 55.26 -29.11
N GLY A 809 5.26 55.92 -28.46
CA GLY A 809 4.08 55.28 -27.85
C GLY A 809 4.22 54.95 -26.36
N SER A 810 5.36 55.27 -25.73
CA SER A 810 5.54 55.16 -24.28
C SER A 810 4.60 56.11 -23.52
N ALA A 811 3.89 55.56 -22.54
CA ALA A 811 2.91 56.23 -21.71
C ALA A 811 3.15 55.91 -20.22
N TYR A 812 2.94 56.92 -19.38
CA TYR A 812 3.04 56.82 -17.92
C TYR A 812 1.94 55.90 -17.36
N LEU A 813 2.34 55.00 -16.46
CA LEU A 813 1.43 54.12 -15.72
C LEU A 813 1.36 54.50 -14.24
N ALA A 814 2.52 54.67 -13.58
CA ALA A 814 2.59 54.97 -12.15
C ALA A 814 3.95 55.58 -11.74
N ALA A 815 4.04 56.11 -10.51
CA ALA A 815 5.31 56.52 -9.92
C ALA A 815 6.00 55.29 -9.28
N ALA A 816 7.34 55.19 -9.37
CA ALA A 816 8.09 54.09 -8.76
C ALA A 816 7.92 54.05 -7.23
N SER A 817 7.76 55.22 -6.60
CA SER A 817 7.48 55.34 -5.16
C SER A 817 6.23 54.60 -4.69
N ALA A 818 5.23 54.35 -5.56
CA ALA A 818 4.04 53.57 -5.24
C ALA A 818 4.35 52.08 -4.94
N TYR A 819 5.57 51.66 -5.28
CA TYR A 819 6.08 50.30 -5.10
C TYR A 819 7.32 50.25 -4.20
N ALA A 820 7.66 51.35 -3.52
CA ALA A 820 8.72 51.35 -2.51
C ALA A 820 8.40 50.35 -1.37
N GLY A 821 9.40 49.56 -0.98
CA GLY A 821 9.25 48.51 0.03
C GLY A 821 8.54 47.22 -0.44
N LYS A 822 8.08 47.16 -1.69
CA LYS A 822 7.56 45.93 -2.30
C LYS A 822 8.68 45.19 -3.01
N GLU A 823 8.63 43.87 -2.95
CA GLU A 823 9.47 43.02 -3.78
C GLU A 823 8.93 43.04 -5.22
N LEU A 824 9.78 43.42 -6.17
CA LEU A 824 9.50 43.40 -7.59
C LEU A 824 10.29 42.28 -8.25
N GLU A 825 9.70 41.62 -9.23
CA GLU A 825 10.39 40.70 -10.11
C GLU A 825 10.85 41.45 -11.36
N VAL A 826 12.14 41.41 -11.69
CA VAL A 826 12.62 41.90 -12.99
C VAL A 826 12.34 40.82 -14.02
N ILE A 827 11.36 41.06 -14.89
CA ILE A 827 10.89 40.10 -15.90
C ILE A 827 11.42 40.42 -17.31
N GLY A 828 12.23 41.47 -17.44
CA GLY A 828 12.95 41.83 -18.67
C GLY A 828 13.82 43.06 -18.48
N GLN A 829 14.74 43.30 -19.42
CA GLN A 829 15.56 44.53 -19.44
C GLN A 829 15.85 44.95 -20.88
N THR A 830 16.08 46.25 -21.11
CA THR A 830 16.57 46.73 -22.40
C THR A 830 17.98 46.21 -22.67
N GLN A 831 18.38 46.14 -23.94
CA GLN A 831 19.68 45.58 -24.35
C GLN A 831 20.89 46.31 -23.74
N ASP A 832 20.73 47.61 -23.43
CA ASP A 832 21.73 48.44 -22.73
C ASP A 832 21.62 48.37 -21.19
N GLY A 833 20.64 47.62 -20.66
CA GLY A 833 20.36 47.48 -19.23
C GLY A 833 19.80 48.74 -18.55
N ALA A 834 19.50 49.80 -19.30
CA ALA A 834 19.08 51.09 -18.75
C ALA A 834 17.66 51.05 -18.15
N GLN A 835 16.79 50.20 -18.68
CA GLN A 835 15.42 50.03 -18.17
C GLN A 835 15.09 48.56 -17.92
N ARG A 836 14.25 48.33 -16.92
CA ARG A 836 13.81 47.02 -16.44
C ARG A 836 12.31 46.93 -16.55
N TRP A 837 11.81 45.82 -17.07
CA TRP A 837 10.41 45.47 -17.01
C TRP A 837 10.17 44.74 -15.71
N VAL A 838 9.26 45.26 -14.89
CA VAL A 838 9.03 44.75 -13.54
C VAL A 838 7.62 44.22 -13.35
N ALA A 839 7.48 43.23 -12.47
CA ALA A 839 6.22 42.64 -12.05
C ALA A 839 6.11 42.60 -10.52
N VAL A 840 4.88 42.50 -10.02
CA VAL A 840 4.58 42.23 -8.60
C VAL A 840 3.68 41.01 -8.57
N ASN A 841 4.06 39.97 -7.82
CA ASN A 841 3.29 38.72 -7.73
C ASN A 841 2.97 38.12 -9.11
N GLY A 842 3.94 38.15 -10.04
CA GLY A 842 3.78 37.66 -11.41
C GLY A 842 2.91 38.53 -12.33
N GLN A 843 2.38 39.65 -11.84
CA GLN A 843 1.64 40.62 -12.66
C GLN A 843 2.57 41.72 -13.16
N PRO A 844 2.80 41.85 -14.48
CA PRO A 844 3.62 42.94 -15.03
C PRO A 844 3.02 44.31 -14.68
N ILE A 845 3.82 45.19 -14.09
CA ILE A 845 3.39 46.56 -13.72
C ILE A 845 3.96 47.63 -14.65
N GLY A 846 5.03 47.32 -15.41
CA GLY A 846 5.56 48.20 -16.46
C GLY A 846 7.10 48.34 -16.43
N TRP A 847 7.61 49.15 -17.35
CA TRP A 847 9.02 49.48 -17.49
C TRP A 847 9.44 50.59 -16.53
N VAL A 848 10.62 50.47 -15.93
CA VAL A 848 11.18 51.46 -14.99
C VAL A 848 12.68 51.58 -15.20
N ASP A 849 13.23 52.76 -14.93
CA ASP A 849 14.67 52.99 -14.98
C ASP A 849 15.42 52.06 -14.02
N ALA A 850 16.49 51.42 -14.49
CA ALA A 850 17.29 50.49 -13.68
C ALA A 850 17.96 51.14 -12.48
N ARG A 851 18.07 52.47 -12.44
CA ARG A 851 18.57 53.22 -11.28
C ARG A 851 17.55 53.36 -10.16
N ALA A 852 16.26 53.09 -10.44
CA ALA A 852 15.20 53.20 -9.45
C ALA A 852 15.30 52.17 -8.32
N GLY A 853 16.12 51.11 -8.47
CA GLY A 853 16.17 50.03 -7.50
C GLY A 853 17.48 49.24 -7.43
N ARG A 854 17.54 48.35 -6.44
CA ARG A 854 18.66 47.45 -6.14
C ARG A 854 18.17 46.05 -5.76
N ILE A 855 19.05 45.06 -5.90
CA ILE A 855 18.85 43.71 -5.34
C ILE A 855 19.21 43.79 -3.85
N LEU A 856 18.35 43.30 -2.97
CA LEU A 856 18.58 43.36 -1.52
C LEU A 856 19.02 42.03 -0.91
N TYR A 857 18.87 40.91 -1.62
CA TYR A 857 19.34 39.59 -1.21
C TYR A 857 19.71 38.71 -2.40
N SER A 858 20.64 37.76 -2.21
CA SER A 858 21.18 36.94 -3.29
C SER A 858 20.69 35.48 -3.29
N THR A 859 20.19 34.96 -2.15
CA THR A 859 19.77 33.56 -2.01
C THR A 859 18.50 33.40 -1.15
N THR A 860 17.64 32.45 -1.54
CA THR A 860 16.59 31.88 -0.68
C THR A 860 17.17 30.66 0.03
N THR A 861 17.02 30.61 1.35
CA THR A 861 17.46 29.48 2.20
C THR A 861 16.30 29.07 3.12
N SER A 862 16.43 27.97 3.85
CA SER A 862 15.46 27.58 4.87
C SER A 862 16.15 26.81 5.97
N TYR A 863 16.45 27.51 7.07
CA TYR A 863 16.93 26.88 8.29
C TYR A 863 16.28 27.55 9.50
N THR A 864 16.27 26.86 10.63
CA THR A 864 15.76 27.39 11.89
C THR A 864 16.91 27.87 12.76
N ALA A 865 16.75 29.03 13.40
CA ALA A 865 17.71 29.57 14.35
C ALA A 865 16.99 30.18 15.56
N THR A 866 17.54 29.99 16.75
CA THR A 866 16.99 30.57 17.98
C THR A 866 17.51 31.98 18.18
N ILE A 867 16.61 32.93 18.42
CA ILE A 867 17.01 34.32 18.73
C ILE A 867 17.60 34.31 20.15
N GLY A 868 18.93 34.41 20.24
CA GLY A 868 19.66 34.35 21.51
C GLY A 868 19.80 35.72 22.18
N TYR A 869 19.80 36.81 21.41
CA TYR A 869 20.16 38.13 21.91
C TYR A 869 19.05 39.18 21.69
N GLY A 870 18.67 39.83 22.79
CA GLY A 870 17.78 41.00 22.78
C GLY A 870 18.56 42.28 22.46
N GLY A 871 18.01 43.14 21.61
CA GLY A 871 18.61 44.46 21.28
C GLY A 871 18.71 44.78 19.80
N TYR A 872 18.31 43.86 18.93
CA TYR A 872 18.27 44.05 17.48
C TYR A 872 16.88 44.47 17.03
N SER A 873 16.80 45.36 16.03
CA SER A 873 15.55 45.66 15.33
C SER A 873 15.20 44.54 14.37
N ILE A 874 13.90 44.27 14.24
CA ILE A 874 13.33 43.51 13.14
C ILE A 874 12.67 44.54 12.23
N ASP A 875 13.08 44.61 10.98
CA ASP A 875 12.81 45.70 10.05
C ASP A 875 12.10 45.22 8.76
N SER A 876 11.36 46.11 8.09
CA SER A 876 10.64 45.79 6.85
C SER A 876 11.57 45.53 5.64
N LEU A 877 12.79 46.06 5.69
CA LEU A 877 13.89 45.86 4.75
C LEU A 877 15.21 45.73 5.55
N PRO A 878 16.32 45.23 4.98
CA PRO A 878 17.61 45.25 5.66
C PRO A 878 17.93 46.65 6.18
N TRP A 879 18.42 46.72 7.42
CA TRP A 879 18.61 47.97 8.14
C TRP A 879 19.49 48.95 7.33
N GLY A 880 19.05 50.20 7.22
CA GLY A 880 19.71 51.24 6.42
C GLY A 880 19.24 51.34 4.95
N THR A 881 18.40 50.43 4.47
CA THR A 881 17.80 50.53 3.12
C THR A 881 16.77 51.67 3.07
N GLN A 882 16.85 52.59 2.10
CA GLN A 882 15.90 53.69 1.97
C GLN A 882 14.44 53.20 1.97
N GLY A 883 13.63 53.72 2.91
CA GLY A 883 12.23 53.32 3.09
C GLY A 883 12.00 52.17 4.09
N PHE A 884 13.06 51.64 4.73
CA PHE A 884 12.90 50.69 5.83
C PHE A 884 12.22 51.33 7.04
N TYR A 885 11.51 50.52 7.80
CA TYR A 885 10.95 50.89 9.10
C TYR A 885 10.94 49.67 10.02
N SER A 886 11.13 49.88 11.32
CA SER A 886 11.12 48.80 12.30
C SER A 886 9.70 48.27 12.52
N VAL A 887 9.56 46.95 12.44
CA VAL A 887 8.31 46.22 12.60
C VAL A 887 8.22 45.52 13.96
N ALA A 888 9.37 45.16 14.56
CA ALA A 888 9.43 44.64 15.92
C ALA A 888 10.86 44.75 16.52
N SER A 889 11.04 44.26 17.74
CA SER A 889 12.36 44.12 18.38
C SER A 889 12.65 42.66 18.72
N SER A 890 13.91 42.24 18.59
CA SER A 890 14.37 40.89 18.90
C SER A 890 14.16 40.53 20.38
N SER A 891 14.11 41.51 21.28
CA SER A 891 13.84 41.31 22.71
C SER A 891 12.51 40.61 22.98
N ASN A 892 11.51 40.79 22.12
CA ASN A 892 10.20 40.16 22.24
C ASN A 892 10.21 38.67 21.84
N TYR A 893 11.29 38.21 21.21
CA TYR A 893 11.39 36.88 20.61
C TYR A 893 12.63 36.11 21.09
N VAL A 894 13.35 36.61 22.10
CA VAL A 894 14.49 35.89 22.68
C VAL A 894 14.03 34.51 23.18
N GLY A 895 14.78 33.48 22.82
CA GLY A 895 14.48 32.07 23.11
C GLY A 895 13.48 31.43 22.14
N GLN A 896 12.88 32.17 21.20
CA GLN A 896 12.03 31.60 20.17
C GLN A 896 12.83 31.16 18.96
N THR A 897 12.43 30.04 18.37
CA THR A 897 12.98 29.55 17.11
C THR A 897 12.32 30.26 15.93
N ALA A 898 13.13 30.85 15.07
CA ALA A 898 12.72 31.50 13.84
C ALA A 898 13.20 30.73 12.62
N THR A 899 12.36 30.63 11.59
CA THR A 899 12.75 30.16 10.27
C THR A 899 13.36 31.32 9.49
N VAL A 900 14.61 31.17 9.07
CA VAL A 900 15.31 32.11 8.18
C VAL A 900 15.03 31.70 6.73
N SER A 901 14.49 32.63 5.93
CA SER A 901 14.12 32.35 4.54
C SER A 901 14.94 33.12 3.49
N LYS A 902 15.61 34.21 3.88
CA LYS A 902 16.44 35.05 2.98
C LYS A 902 17.64 35.62 3.72
N ILE A 903 18.76 35.84 3.02
CA ILE A 903 19.98 36.47 3.55
C ILE A 903 20.33 37.69 2.70
N SER A 904 20.59 38.85 3.30
CA SER A 904 20.93 40.08 2.57
C SER A 904 22.21 39.90 1.73
N VAL A 905 22.38 40.71 0.68
CA VAL A 905 23.55 40.59 -0.23
C VAL A 905 24.89 40.68 0.51
N ASP A 906 24.97 41.49 1.57
CA ASP A 906 26.14 41.65 2.41
C ASP A 906 26.26 40.60 3.53
N GLY A 907 25.34 39.64 3.59
CA GLY A 907 25.30 38.55 4.55
C GLY A 907 24.90 38.93 5.98
N SER A 908 24.70 40.22 6.27
CA SER A 908 24.58 40.74 7.64
C SER A 908 23.18 40.62 8.23
N TYR A 909 22.15 40.57 7.39
CA TYR A 909 20.74 40.51 7.81
C TYR A 909 20.05 39.28 7.23
N VAL A 910 19.05 38.77 7.95
CA VAL A 910 18.22 37.64 7.53
C VAL A 910 16.74 37.94 7.69
N PHE A 911 15.94 37.43 6.76
CA PHE A 911 14.49 37.51 6.85
C PHE A 911 13.94 36.34 7.66
N ILE A 912 13.14 36.63 8.69
CA ILE A 912 12.62 35.62 9.61
C ILE A 912 11.10 35.47 9.61
N THR A 913 10.68 34.24 9.85
CA THR A 913 9.30 33.81 10.11
C THR A 913 9.24 33.11 11.45
N ILE A 914 8.26 33.43 12.29
CA ILE A 914 8.03 32.76 13.58
C ILE A 914 6.57 32.31 13.63
N GLY A 915 6.32 31.04 13.95
CA GLY A 915 4.96 30.48 14.02
C GLY A 915 4.16 30.60 12.72
N GLY A 916 4.83 30.50 11.56
CA GLY A 916 4.21 30.68 10.23
C GLY A 916 3.94 32.15 9.83
N LYS A 917 4.22 33.12 10.71
CA LYS A 917 4.06 34.55 10.42
C LYS A 917 5.40 35.17 10.01
N ALA A 918 5.47 35.69 8.79
CA ALA A 918 6.61 36.49 8.34
C ALA A 918 6.74 37.76 9.20
N LEU A 919 7.90 37.95 9.82
CA LEU A 919 8.15 39.08 10.72
C LEU A 919 8.95 40.19 10.06
N GLY A 920 10.12 39.90 9.49
CA GLY A 920 10.96 40.93 8.87
C GLY A 920 12.45 40.56 8.84
N TRP A 921 13.28 41.51 8.43
CA TRP A 921 14.73 41.42 8.40
C TRP A 921 15.33 41.71 9.78
N ILE A 922 16.24 40.88 10.26
CA ILE A 922 16.95 41.04 11.54
C ILE A 922 18.44 40.79 11.32
N ASP A 923 19.29 41.47 12.08
CA ASP A 923 20.74 41.23 12.06
C ASP A 923 21.05 39.79 12.49
N LYS A 924 21.94 39.10 11.75
CA LYS A 924 22.30 37.69 12.06
C LYS A 924 22.89 37.51 13.45
N ARG A 925 23.50 38.55 14.04
CA ARG A 925 24.06 38.48 15.40
C ARG A 925 22.98 38.37 16.49
N ALA A 926 21.70 38.53 16.13
CA ALA A 926 20.59 38.28 17.04
C ALA A 926 20.40 36.78 17.38
N PHE A 927 20.97 35.86 16.59
CA PHE A 927 20.84 34.42 16.81
C PHE A 927 22.01 33.85 17.62
N GLU A 928 21.73 32.78 18.35
CA GLU A 928 22.74 31.92 18.95
C GLU A 928 23.29 30.96 17.87
N VAL A 929 24.62 30.90 17.69
CA VAL A 929 25.24 30.05 16.65
C VAL A 929 25.57 28.69 17.27
N HIS A 930 24.88 27.64 16.82
CA HIS A 930 25.18 26.25 17.16
C HIS A 930 25.78 25.57 15.93
N HIS A 931 27.07 25.21 16.00
CA HIS A 931 27.71 24.45 14.93
C HIS A 931 27.52 22.95 15.11
N VAL A 932 27.41 22.21 14.01
CA VAL A 932 27.23 20.75 14.02
C VAL A 932 28.48 20.07 13.46
N VAL A 933 29.09 19.18 14.24
CA VAL A 933 30.34 18.47 13.90
C VAL A 933 30.07 16.97 13.80
N TYR A 934 30.50 16.35 12.71
CA TYR A 934 30.44 14.90 12.55
C TYR A 934 31.79 14.26 12.86
N LEU A 935 31.88 13.48 13.94
CA LEU A 935 33.08 12.72 14.31
C LEU A 935 32.97 11.27 13.85
N ASP A 936 34.02 10.78 13.22
CA ASP A 936 34.10 9.41 12.75
C ASP A 936 35.24 8.65 13.44
N PRO A 937 34.95 7.90 14.53
CA PRO A 937 35.94 7.00 15.09
C PRO A 937 36.21 5.85 14.11
N GLY A 938 37.41 5.82 13.54
CA GLY A 938 37.82 4.83 12.55
C GLY A 938 37.60 3.39 13.02
N HIS A 939 37.34 2.48 12.07
CA HIS A 939 37.11 1.05 12.30
C HIS A 939 35.91 0.75 13.22
N GLY A 940 35.88 -0.40 13.89
CA GLY A 940 34.83 -0.80 14.83
C GLY A 940 34.24 -2.19 14.52
N GLY A 941 33.74 -2.85 15.56
CA GLY A 941 33.19 -4.21 15.49
C GLY A 941 34.23 -5.21 14.97
N THR A 942 33.96 -5.75 13.78
CA THR A 942 34.82 -6.74 13.09
C THR A 942 36.12 -6.16 12.57
N GLU A 943 36.19 -4.84 12.32
CA GLU A 943 37.40 -4.16 11.88
C GLU A 943 38.16 -3.67 13.11
N SER A 944 39.25 -4.34 13.49
CA SER A 944 40.08 -3.94 14.63
C SER A 944 40.94 -2.71 14.36
N GLY A 945 41.17 -2.39 13.08
CA GLY A 945 42.31 -1.57 12.66
C GLY A 945 43.64 -2.22 13.04
N ALA A 946 44.68 -1.40 13.14
CA ALA A 946 46.00 -1.84 13.59
C ALA A 946 45.94 -2.49 15.00
N THR A 947 46.72 -3.55 15.19
CA THR A 947 46.78 -4.28 16.47
C THR A 947 48.22 -4.49 16.91
N TYR A 948 48.61 -3.89 18.02
CA TYR A 948 49.97 -3.97 18.57
C TYR A 948 49.94 -4.11 20.08
N SER A 949 50.71 -5.08 20.61
CA SER A 949 50.81 -5.35 22.05
C SER A 949 49.46 -5.49 22.78
N GLY A 950 48.44 -6.04 22.08
CA GLY A 950 47.08 -6.22 22.62
C GLY A 950 46.19 -4.97 22.55
N VAL A 951 46.69 -3.85 22.05
CA VAL A 951 45.93 -2.60 21.85
C VAL A 951 45.35 -2.61 20.44
N LEU A 952 44.07 -2.27 20.33
CA LEU A 952 43.33 -2.21 19.07
C LEU A 952 43.12 -0.74 18.68
N GLU A 953 43.40 -0.39 17.43
CA GLU A 953 43.23 0.97 16.91
C GLU A 953 41.80 1.47 17.09
N LYS A 954 40.81 0.61 16.81
CA LYS A 954 39.39 0.95 16.99
C LYS A 954 39.04 1.43 18.41
N THR A 955 39.78 0.97 19.42
CA THR A 955 39.56 1.34 20.82
C THR A 955 40.10 2.75 21.06
N LEU A 956 41.36 3.00 20.68
CA LEU A 956 41.99 4.32 20.80
C LEU A 956 41.21 5.39 20.02
N ASN A 957 40.77 5.06 18.80
CA ASN A 957 39.98 5.96 17.96
C ASN A 957 38.66 6.35 18.67
N LEU A 958 38.00 5.41 19.33
CA LEU A 958 36.74 5.67 20.04
C LEU A 958 36.96 6.48 21.32
N GLU A 959 37.99 6.16 22.10
CA GLU A 959 38.32 6.86 23.36
C GLU A 959 38.60 8.35 23.10
N VAL A 960 39.52 8.65 22.18
CA VAL A 960 39.85 10.04 21.82
C VAL A 960 38.63 10.76 21.25
N SER A 961 37.85 10.12 20.37
CA SER A 961 36.67 10.75 19.78
C SER A 961 35.58 11.10 20.80
N ASN A 962 35.39 10.27 21.84
CA ASN A 962 34.45 10.54 22.92
C ASN A 962 34.89 11.73 23.79
N GLU A 963 36.19 11.88 24.02
CA GLU A 963 36.72 13.08 24.68
C GLU A 963 36.53 14.33 23.82
N VAL A 964 36.83 14.28 22.52
CA VAL A 964 36.58 15.40 21.58
C VAL A 964 35.11 15.80 21.59
N LYS A 965 34.19 14.83 21.52
CA LYS A 965 32.75 15.06 21.65
C LYS A 965 32.42 15.82 22.93
N THR A 966 32.93 15.36 24.06
CA THR A 966 32.66 15.97 25.38
C THR A 966 33.12 17.43 25.42
N TYR A 967 34.30 17.75 24.89
CA TYR A 967 34.82 19.11 24.88
C TYR A 967 34.07 20.03 23.90
N LEU A 968 33.70 19.55 22.71
CA LEU A 968 32.90 20.30 21.75
C LEU A 968 31.48 20.59 22.28
N GLU A 969 30.81 19.59 22.86
CA GLU A 969 29.49 19.76 23.46
C GLU A 969 29.51 20.75 24.62
N ALA A 970 30.57 20.74 25.45
CA ALA A 970 30.76 21.73 26.51
C ALA A 970 30.94 23.18 26.00
N LEU A 971 31.30 23.34 24.72
CA LEU A 971 31.44 24.64 24.04
C LEU A 971 30.18 25.02 23.24
N GLY A 972 29.10 24.24 23.30
CA GLY A 972 27.83 24.54 22.65
C GLY A 972 27.68 24.00 21.22
N TYR A 973 28.61 23.15 20.77
CA TYR A 973 28.53 22.45 19.49
C TYR A 973 27.58 21.24 19.62
N THR A 974 26.88 20.91 18.53
CA THR A 974 26.20 19.62 18.40
C THR A 974 27.16 18.62 17.77
N VAL A 975 27.36 17.46 18.41
CA VAL A 975 28.28 16.43 17.89
C VAL A 975 27.52 15.18 17.51
N ILE A 976 27.66 14.80 16.25
CA ILE A 976 27.14 13.53 15.70
C ILE A 976 28.33 12.59 15.55
N MET A 977 28.15 11.31 15.87
CA MET A 977 29.22 10.31 15.73
C MET A 977 28.81 9.14 14.84
N THR A 978 29.71 8.68 13.97
CA THR A 978 29.50 7.43 13.20
C THR A 978 29.19 6.24 14.12
N ARG A 979 29.87 6.20 15.27
CA ARG A 979 29.65 5.21 16.31
C ARG A 979 29.99 5.78 17.68
N THR A 980 29.21 5.41 18.68
CA THR A 980 29.46 5.73 20.10
C THR A 980 29.89 4.51 20.91
N THR A 981 29.85 3.32 20.30
CA THR A 981 30.24 2.03 20.88
C THR A 981 31.10 1.22 19.89
N ASP A 982 31.54 0.03 20.29
CA ASP A 982 32.25 -0.89 19.40
C ASP A 982 31.28 -1.61 18.46
N GLN A 983 31.05 -1.03 17.27
CA GLN A 983 30.14 -1.55 16.25
C GLN A 983 30.75 -1.45 14.86
N THR A 984 30.42 -2.42 13.99
CA THR A 984 30.84 -2.41 12.58
C THR A 984 30.03 -1.38 11.80
N VAL A 985 30.72 -0.42 11.17
CA VAL A 985 30.11 0.54 10.24
C VAL A 985 30.92 0.58 8.94
N SER A 986 30.27 0.29 7.81
CA SER A 986 30.93 0.27 6.48
C SER A 986 31.39 1.65 6.06
N LEU A 987 32.49 1.76 5.29
CA LEU A 987 33.06 3.04 4.85
C LEU A 987 32.02 3.95 4.16
N LEU A 988 31.20 3.39 3.27
CA LEU A 988 30.17 4.16 2.55
C LEU A 988 29.05 4.64 3.49
N SER A 989 28.65 3.82 4.47
CA SER A 989 27.62 4.19 5.45
C SER A 989 28.02 5.39 6.31
N ARG A 990 29.33 5.58 6.58
CA ARG A 990 29.85 6.72 7.34
C ARG A 990 29.56 8.03 6.61
N SER A 991 29.90 8.07 5.32
CA SER A 991 29.66 9.23 4.46
C SER A 991 28.18 9.45 4.17
N ILE A 992 27.39 8.39 3.95
CA ILE A 992 25.93 8.52 3.80
C ILE A 992 25.31 9.20 5.03
N ALA A 993 25.68 8.74 6.23
CA ALA A 993 25.15 9.31 7.46
C ALA A 993 25.64 10.74 7.71
N ALA A 994 26.89 11.05 7.36
CA ALA A 994 27.43 12.42 7.44
C ALA A 994 26.70 13.37 6.49
N ASN A 995 26.54 13.01 5.22
CA ASN A 995 25.88 13.82 4.20
C ASN A 995 24.38 14.01 4.48
N ALA A 996 23.74 13.03 5.11
CA ALA A 996 22.34 13.12 5.53
C ALA A 996 22.14 13.92 6.83
N SER A 997 23.22 14.37 7.47
CA SER A 997 23.17 15.11 8.73
C SER A 997 23.20 16.63 8.50
N ALA A 998 22.97 17.39 9.57
CA ALA A 998 23.16 18.85 9.56
C ALA A 998 24.62 19.27 9.82
N ALA A 999 25.58 18.34 9.78
CA ALA A 999 26.98 18.63 10.06
C ALA A 999 27.60 19.57 9.04
N GLU A 1000 28.41 20.51 9.53
CA GLU A 1000 29.16 21.46 8.71
C GLU A 1000 30.55 20.95 8.38
N ILE A 1001 31.10 20.05 9.20
CA ILE A 1001 32.40 19.40 8.98
C ILE A 1001 32.37 17.91 9.36
N PHE A 1002 33.26 17.14 8.73
CA PHE A 1002 33.51 15.73 9.02
C PHE A 1002 34.96 15.51 9.46
N VAL A 1003 35.15 14.83 10.60
CA VAL A 1003 36.49 14.56 11.17
C VAL A 1003 36.61 13.07 11.50
N SER A 1004 37.38 12.34 10.70
CA SER A 1004 37.70 10.93 10.94
C SER A 1004 38.98 10.79 11.77
N ILE A 1005 38.93 10.00 12.84
CA ILE A 1005 40.01 9.88 13.84
C ILE A 1005 40.59 8.48 13.79
N HIS A 1006 41.91 8.40 13.53
CA HIS A 1006 42.68 7.19 13.33
C HIS A 1006 44.04 7.22 14.07
N HIS A 1007 44.65 6.04 14.21
CA HIS A 1007 46.02 5.87 14.64
C HIS A 1007 46.75 4.92 13.69
N ASN A 1008 47.78 5.43 13.03
CA ASN A 1008 48.45 4.77 11.93
C ASN A 1008 49.27 3.55 12.40
N ALA A 1009 49.75 2.76 11.44
CA ALA A 1009 50.75 1.73 11.69
C ALA A 1009 51.60 1.46 10.44
N MET A 1010 52.88 1.16 10.66
CA MET A 1010 53.79 0.69 9.62
C MET A 1010 54.22 -0.75 9.93
N PRO A 1011 53.67 -1.77 9.25
CA PRO A 1011 53.85 -3.19 9.58
C PRO A 1011 55.30 -3.64 9.75
N THR A 1012 56.25 -3.06 9.00
CA THR A 1012 57.65 -3.47 8.98
C THR A 1012 58.60 -2.44 9.58
N ASN A 1013 58.11 -1.30 10.07
CA ASN A 1013 58.95 -0.23 10.61
C ASN A 1013 58.41 0.32 11.94
N THR A 1014 59.10 -0.04 13.02
CA THR A 1014 58.73 0.33 14.40
C THR A 1014 59.38 1.64 14.87
N THR A 1015 60.15 2.33 14.01
CA THR A 1015 60.82 3.59 14.36
C THR A 1015 60.05 4.83 13.88
N VAL A 1016 59.05 4.66 13.01
CA VAL A 1016 58.21 5.76 12.52
C VAL A 1016 57.31 6.24 13.66
N THR A 1017 57.30 7.56 13.87
CA THR A 1017 56.43 8.23 14.84
C THR A 1017 55.92 9.55 14.25
N GLY A 1018 54.86 10.12 14.81
CA GLY A 1018 54.34 11.44 14.46
C GLY A 1018 52.90 11.46 13.95
N VAL A 1019 52.40 12.67 13.72
CA VAL A 1019 51.02 12.95 13.32
C VAL A 1019 50.93 13.27 11.84
N GLU A 1020 49.95 12.70 11.15
CA GLU A 1020 49.59 13.03 9.76
C GLU A 1020 48.13 13.49 9.70
N THR A 1021 47.80 14.34 8.74
CA THR A 1021 46.42 14.77 8.51
C THR A 1021 46.13 14.77 7.03
N TYR A 1022 45.01 14.18 6.65
CA TYR A 1022 44.60 14.01 5.26
C TYR A 1022 43.33 14.80 4.98
N TYR A 1023 43.29 15.47 3.85
CA TYR A 1023 42.07 15.99 3.23
C TYR A 1023 41.87 15.32 1.86
N TYR A 1024 40.74 15.61 1.23
CA TYR A 1024 40.36 14.95 -0.01
C TYR A 1024 41.18 15.44 -1.22
N GLU A 1025 41.73 14.51 -2.01
CA GLU A 1025 42.30 14.77 -3.33
C GLU A 1025 41.33 14.32 -4.44
N TYR A 1026 41.08 15.19 -5.42
CA TYR A 1026 40.32 14.79 -6.61
C TYR A 1026 41.17 13.91 -7.54
N ASP A 1027 40.72 12.68 -7.78
CA ASP A 1027 41.27 11.78 -8.80
C ASP A 1027 40.14 11.24 -9.71
N PRO A 1028 40.15 11.57 -11.01
CA PRO A 1028 39.13 11.09 -11.96
C PRO A 1028 39.09 9.56 -12.12
N ASN A 1029 40.14 8.84 -11.72
CA ASN A 1029 40.15 7.36 -11.74
C ASN A 1029 39.37 6.73 -10.58
N TYR A 1030 38.99 7.52 -9.59
CA TYR A 1030 38.20 7.11 -8.44
C TYR A 1030 36.93 7.95 -8.35
N PRO A 1031 35.94 7.74 -9.23
CA PRO A 1031 34.70 8.49 -9.21
C PRO A 1031 33.94 8.28 -7.89
N SER A 1032 33.30 9.34 -7.39
CA SER A 1032 32.39 9.23 -6.24
C SER A 1032 31.16 8.38 -6.57
N LEU A 1033 30.70 7.61 -5.58
CA LEU A 1033 29.49 6.80 -5.66
C LEU A 1033 28.23 7.57 -5.24
N ILE A 1034 28.35 8.51 -4.29
CA ILE A 1034 27.18 9.17 -3.65
C ILE A 1034 27.25 10.70 -3.63
N ASN A 1035 28.36 11.29 -4.06
CA ASN A 1035 28.64 12.73 -3.97
C ASN A 1035 29.21 13.27 -5.29
N ALA A 1036 28.55 13.00 -6.41
CA ALA A 1036 29.05 13.43 -7.73
C ALA A 1036 29.19 14.96 -7.85
N ALA A 1037 28.33 15.73 -7.19
CA ALA A 1037 28.33 17.19 -7.26
C ALA A 1037 29.54 17.82 -6.54
N MET A 1038 29.86 17.36 -5.33
CA MET A 1038 30.99 17.89 -4.56
C MET A 1038 32.29 17.10 -4.76
N HIS A 1039 32.31 16.15 -5.70
CA HIS A 1039 33.46 15.31 -6.00
C HIS A 1039 34.66 16.09 -6.56
N ASN A 1040 34.44 17.18 -7.30
CA ASN A 1040 35.50 18.07 -7.77
C ASN A 1040 35.18 19.54 -7.48
N ASP A 1041 34.44 19.79 -6.40
CA ASP A 1041 34.10 21.15 -6.00
C ASP A 1041 35.33 21.83 -5.36
N PRO A 1042 35.83 22.94 -5.92
CA PRO A 1042 37.05 23.58 -5.44
C PRO A 1042 36.87 24.24 -4.07
N THR A 1043 35.66 24.65 -3.69
CA THR A 1043 35.37 25.29 -2.41
C THR A 1043 35.48 24.27 -1.28
N ARG A 1044 34.80 23.11 -1.41
CA ARG A 1044 34.87 22.02 -0.45
C ARG A 1044 36.31 21.52 -0.24
N ILE A 1045 37.08 21.36 -1.32
CA ILE A 1045 38.48 20.92 -1.23
C ILE A 1045 39.32 21.96 -0.48
N LEU A 1046 39.13 23.24 -0.77
CA LEU A 1046 39.81 24.34 -0.07
C LEU A 1046 39.45 24.38 1.41
N GLU A 1047 38.16 24.29 1.75
CA GLU A 1047 37.68 24.29 3.12
C GLU A 1047 38.17 23.06 3.90
N SER A 1048 38.25 21.89 3.25
CA SER A 1048 38.83 20.67 3.84
C SER A 1048 40.32 20.86 4.13
N ALA A 1049 41.06 21.52 3.23
CA ALA A 1049 42.48 21.83 3.45
C ALA A 1049 42.68 22.84 4.60
N GLN A 1050 41.80 23.84 4.74
CA GLN A 1050 41.83 24.79 5.85
C GLN A 1050 41.51 24.12 7.19
N LEU A 1051 40.49 23.24 7.22
CA LEU A 1051 40.16 22.43 8.39
C LEU A 1051 41.32 21.53 8.80
N ALA A 1052 41.96 20.88 7.82
CA ALA A 1052 43.14 20.04 8.03
C ALA A 1052 44.28 20.84 8.66
N ALA A 1053 44.57 22.04 8.14
CA ALA A 1053 45.60 22.92 8.69
C ALA A 1053 45.31 23.33 10.13
N ALA A 1054 44.10 23.80 10.43
CA ALA A 1054 43.72 24.26 11.76
C ALA A 1054 43.84 23.14 12.82
N ILE A 1055 43.39 21.92 12.49
CA ILE A 1055 43.50 20.77 13.40
C ILE A 1055 44.96 20.31 13.52
N HIS A 1056 45.68 20.18 12.42
CA HIS A 1056 47.04 19.67 12.40
C HIS A 1056 48.00 20.56 13.21
N GLU A 1057 47.96 21.88 12.98
CA GLU A 1057 48.79 22.85 13.71
C GLU A 1057 48.53 22.81 15.22
N SER A 1058 47.26 22.71 15.60
CA SER A 1058 46.85 22.61 17.00
C SER A 1058 47.35 21.32 17.66
N VAL A 1059 47.20 20.17 16.98
CA VAL A 1059 47.61 18.86 17.48
C VAL A 1059 49.14 18.77 17.63
N VAL A 1060 49.90 19.13 16.59
CA VAL A 1060 51.37 19.12 16.64
C VAL A 1060 51.89 20.09 17.70
N GLY A 1061 51.35 21.31 17.75
CA GLY A 1061 51.77 22.32 18.72
C GLY A 1061 51.49 21.93 20.18
N SER A 1062 50.37 21.25 20.43
CA SER A 1062 49.98 20.83 21.80
C SER A 1062 50.68 19.57 22.27
N THR A 1063 50.98 18.64 21.36
CA THR A 1063 51.58 17.33 21.70
C THR A 1063 53.09 17.32 21.64
N GLY A 1064 53.69 18.21 20.82
CA GLY A 1064 55.10 18.13 20.44
C GLY A 1064 55.44 16.87 19.65
N ALA A 1065 54.45 16.22 19.03
CA ALA A 1065 54.66 15.06 18.17
C ALA A 1065 55.50 15.43 16.93
N VAL A 1066 56.13 14.43 16.32
CA VAL A 1066 56.83 14.63 15.05
C VAL A 1066 55.80 15.05 13.99
N ASP A 1067 56.00 16.22 13.39
CA ASP A 1067 55.20 16.71 12.28
C ASP A 1067 55.54 15.90 11.01
N ARG A 1068 54.55 15.18 10.48
CA ARG A 1068 54.67 14.43 9.22
C ARG A 1068 53.83 15.02 8.08
N GLY A 1069 53.25 16.19 8.33
CA GLY A 1069 52.60 17.05 7.37
C GLY A 1069 51.12 16.77 7.14
N ILE A 1070 50.53 17.72 6.42
CA ILE A 1070 49.20 17.66 5.85
C ILE A 1070 49.32 17.13 4.42
N ARG A 1071 48.48 16.16 4.06
CA ARG A 1071 48.48 15.48 2.76
C ARG A 1071 47.08 15.48 2.18
N SER A 1072 46.99 15.25 0.89
CA SER A 1072 45.74 14.96 0.20
C SER A 1072 45.75 13.50 -0.25
N GLU A 1073 44.61 12.83 -0.18
CA GLU A 1073 44.47 11.44 -0.65
C GLU A 1073 43.00 11.13 -1.00
N THR A 1074 42.77 10.11 -1.85
CA THR A 1074 41.42 9.72 -2.30
C THR A 1074 40.75 8.69 -1.38
N PHE A 1075 40.87 8.83 -0.05
CA PHE A 1075 40.24 7.92 0.91
C PHE A 1075 38.72 7.93 0.78
N SER A 1076 38.09 6.75 0.87
CA SER A 1076 36.64 6.62 0.65
C SER A 1076 35.80 7.53 1.55
N VAL A 1077 36.12 7.63 2.84
CA VAL A 1077 35.38 8.49 3.79
C VAL A 1077 35.56 9.98 3.52
N LEU A 1078 36.64 10.38 2.84
CA LEU A 1078 36.86 11.75 2.41
C LEU A 1078 36.23 11.99 1.04
N ARG A 1079 36.34 11.05 0.11
CA ARG A 1079 35.78 11.17 -1.25
C ARG A 1079 34.26 11.25 -1.25
N GLU A 1080 33.60 10.41 -0.47
CA GLU A 1080 32.14 10.25 -0.52
C GLU A 1080 31.39 11.26 0.37
N THR A 1081 32.08 11.93 1.29
CA THR A 1081 31.47 12.94 2.17
C THR A 1081 31.33 14.26 1.43
N ASP A 1082 30.18 14.93 1.47
CA ASP A 1082 29.87 16.11 0.64
C ASP A 1082 30.14 17.48 1.31
N ILE A 1083 30.48 17.45 2.60
CA ILE A 1083 30.95 18.59 3.40
C ILE A 1083 32.49 18.60 3.52
N PRO A 1084 33.12 19.67 4.06
CA PRO A 1084 34.54 19.69 4.38
C PRO A 1084 34.94 18.51 5.29
N ALA A 1085 35.93 17.73 4.86
CA ALA A 1085 36.23 16.44 5.47
C ALA A 1085 37.73 16.21 5.66
N VAL A 1086 38.12 15.72 6.84
CA VAL A 1086 39.52 15.39 7.17
C VAL A 1086 39.64 14.03 7.85
N LEU A 1087 40.81 13.40 7.70
CA LEU A 1087 41.20 12.17 8.41
C LEU A 1087 42.50 12.44 9.18
N LEU A 1088 42.49 12.15 10.47
CA LEU A 1088 43.60 12.40 11.38
C LEU A 1088 44.30 11.08 11.72
N GLU A 1089 45.61 11.03 11.53
CA GLU A 1089 46.47 9.94 11.99
C GLU A 1089 47.29 10.43 13.18
N LEU A 1090 46.86 10.11 14.40
CA LEU A 1090 47.35 10.76 15.63
C LEU A 1090 48.66 10.20 16.19
N GLY A 1091 49.25 9.22 15.51
CA GLY A 1091 50.48 8.53 15.89
C GLY A 1091 50.53 7.10 15.35
N TYR A 1092 51.70 6.47 15.37
CA TYR A 1092 51.98 5.14 14.84
C TYR A 1092 51.97 4.07 15.95
N MET A 1093 50.96 3.23 15.97
CA MET A 1093 50.83 2.10 16.90
C MET A 1093 51.95 1.06 16.76
N SER A 1094 52.60 1.00 15.60
CA SER A 1094 53.73 0.09 15.36
C SER A 1094 55.00 0.50 16.11
N SER A 1095 55.10 1.74 16.59
CA SER A 1095 56.22 2.21 17.40
C SER A 1095 55.96 1.94 18.89
N PRO A 1096 56.77 1.10 19.58
CA PRO A 1096 56.56 0.83 21.00
C PRO A 1096 56.58 2.09 21.88
N THR A 1097 57.41 3.07 21.53
CA THR A 1097 57.53 4.33 22.28
C THR A 1097 56.34 5.25 22.07
N GLU A 1098 55.75 5.26 20.88
CA GLU A 1098 54.55 6.07 20.61
C GLU A 1098 53.29 5.35 21.08
N LEU A 1099 53.20 4.03 20.92
CA LEU A 1099 52.12 3.21 21.47
C LEU A 1099 51.96 3.41 22.98
N GLN A 1100 53.06 3.52 23.74
CA GLN A 1100 53.02 3.82 25.18
C GLN A 1100 52.40 5.21 25.48
N LYS A 1101 52.57 6.19 24.59
CA LYS A 1101 51.93 7.50 24.72
C LYS A 1101 50.46 7.41 24.33
N LEU A 1102 50.16 6.79 23.19
CA LEU A 1102 48.79 6.67 22.65
C LEU A 1102 47.83 5.97 23.60
N THR A 1103 48.33 5.04 24.43
CA THR A 1103 47.53 4.35 25.46
C THR A 1103 47.45 5.08 26.79
N SER A 1104 48.10 6.23 26.94
CA SER A 1104 48.06 7.00 28.19
C SER A 1104 46.95 8.05 28.16
N ASP A 1105 46.10 8.05 29.19
CA ASP A 1105 44.98 8.99 29.36
C ASP A 1105 45.44 10.45 29.21
N SER A 1106 46.62 10.79 29.77
CA SER A 1106 47.14 12.15 29.71
C SER A 1106 47.44 12.61 28.29
N TYR A 1107 47.96 11.72 27.43
CA TYR A 1107 48.24 12.05 26.04
C TYR A 1107 46.95 12.08 25.20
N GLN A 1108 46.02 11.15 25.43
CA GLN A 1108 44.71 11.17 24.78
C GLN A 1108 43.92 12.45 25.09
N THR A 1109 43.95 12.93 26.34
CA THR A 1109 43.34 14.21 26.71
C THR A 1109 44.01 15.40 26.02
N ILE A 1110 45.34 15.39 25.84
CA ILE A 1110 46.03 16.45 25.08
C ILE A 1110 45.57 16.41 23.61
N LEU A 1111 45.51 15.23 22.99
CA LEU A 1111 45.02 15.07 21.62
C LEU A 1111 43.58 15.59 21.48
N ALA A 1112 42.68 15.19 22.36
CA ALA A 1112 41.27 15.57 22.30
C ALA A 1112 41.06 17.09 22.43
N LYS A 1113 41.75 17.74 23.37
CA LYS A 1113 41.70 19.21 23.53
C LYS A 1113 42.30 19.94 22.33
N ALA A 1114 43.37 19.40 21.75
CA ALA A 1114 44.01 20.00 20.59
C ALA A 1114 43.13 19.89 19.34
N ILE A 1115 42.50 18.74 19.10
CA ILE A 1115 41.51 18.56 18.02
C ILE A 1115 40.35 19.54 18.20
N THR A 1116 39.79 19.62 19.41
CA THR A 1116 38.72 20.58 19.74
C THR A 1116 39.13 22.02 19.45
N SER A 1117 40.33 22.42 19.87
CA SER A 1117 40.84 23.78 19.65
C SER A 1117 41.04 24.09 18.17
N GLY A 1118 41.49 23.11 17.38
CA GLY A 1118 41.62 23.24 15.93
C GLY A 1118 40.28 23.41 15.24
N ILE A 1119 39.28 22.61 15.61
CA ILE A 1119 37.89 22.75 15.11
C ILE A 1119 37.32 24.13 15.46
N VAL A 1120 37.48 24.58 16.70
CA VAL A 1120 37.02 25.90 17.15
C VAL A 1120 37.75 27.02 16.39
N SER A 1121 39.03 26.84 16.07
CA SER A 1121 39.80 27.81 15.29
C SER A 1121 39.36 27.86 13.83
N TYR A 1122 38.91 26.75 13.25
CA TYR A 1122 38.39 26.71 11.88
C TYR A 1122 37.08 27.50 11.74
N PHE A 1123 36.18 27.42 12.73
CA PHE A 1123 34.91 28.14 12.71
C PHE A 1123 35.00 29.64 13.03
N LYS A 1124 36.18 30.15 13.40
CA LYS A 1124 36.45 31.57 13.69
C LYS A 1124 37.10 32.24 12.49
#